data_AF-A0A954KDR5-F1
#
_entry.id   AF-A0A954KDR5-F1
#
_cell.length_a   1.000
_cell.length_b   1.000
_cell.length_c   1.000
_cell.angle_alpha   90.00
_cell.angle_beta   90.00
_cell.angle_gamma   90.00
#
_symmetry.space_group_name_H-M   'P 1'
#
loop_
_entity.id
_entity.type
_entity.pdbx_description
1 polymer ?
#
loop_
_entity_poly.entity_id
_entity_poly.type
_entity_poly.pdbx_seq_one_letter_code
_entity_poly.pdbx_strand_id
1 'polypeptide(L)'
;MRITCKKCGTELELPAETQSGDVIRCGNCSKKIRVKLRPSQGRVAVPGNSIEPNPDHKGGRGLLVVLTLLVLLGVGYALLTNKGFDIADVKEVVQQRVANFTEDTEVPSGDTDELAAQVTTLFEERCHRCHGEGGSDEGGFNFVVRLDKLTEDDAYVAAGDAEDSYLFTRIEDGEMPPAGEGEPFTEDEIALVRQWILAGAKPVGGTSDGPEPVSNDNLLLAMREDLQSLDETDRRQTRYFTLTHLYNAGLSQDEMETYRLAMAKLLNSLSWEPRLVTPQRVGEQETLLRINLTELGWNSGTWDAIVETDPYATTVSTPDGLAIRDLTGTDVPNVRADWFVSRAARAPLYYDILGIPEQFDDLLKRPEINLDVDQNIADDKVVRAAFVESGVSDNNRLIERHAFTHGGFWVSYDFASSTDSQNVLEHPLGPDGPDSFDHDGGEIIWNLPNGLQAYMLVDGDGNRIEKGPISIVADDKQSDRAVVCGLSCMSCHSNGMIRKQDEVRPNVLANRDAFPNADRILRQYPDAEVINGVLDEDAARFEGALKSLGLDRLTETSEPVYHMAKRFEQAVDRSLAAAEFGVTEEQFVSLLDETPEIARVLGPLKLPNGKVKRKQFLAEFKEAAQQFGLGNAFGENNTSVTTQIASTTPTTPNAIKQPRVVNNPSIANPTAPIAPAAQSVPAATDVPTAVPDAPPATPPTGNPPTVAPSGDVPDVEVTPLTPEDFIHTWVNNQGEEILTARFMTVTRTGDVRVELLPRQWSIGQNEDYQREVTGVFWVFTGDPTKDHLVRIGDVSLPDAPLNYIDVPRSEFSEEDQAYLQHLEKLVSYAKVSKGRVRYYTLPWDVLAVTDQQYVYDLLAAIEKAQPQVTEPLPPALPSETPPVAGGPPQQEGPPADLPPGDPTPEGVIPQPGPPQAPPRRQPDY
;
A
#
# COMPACT_ATOMS: atom_id res chain seq x y z
N MET A 1 -26.55 -30.35 21.38
CA MET A 1 -26.61 -30.26 19.90
C MET A 1 -25.31 -29.64 19.39
N ARG A 2 -25.03 -29.54 18.08
CA ARG A 2 -23.83 -28.85 17.58
C ARG A 2 -24.19 -27.68 16.67
N ILE A 3 -23.42 -26.60 16.75
CA ILE A 3 -23.44 -25.48 15.78
C ILE A 3 -22.01 -25.04 15.45
N THR A 4 -21.78 -24.65 14.21
CA THR A 4 -20.46 -24.20 13.73
C THR A 4 -20.32 -22.69 13.87
N CYS A 5 -19.20 -22.20 14.41
CA CYS A 5 -18.92 -20.77 14.45
C CYS A 5 -18.59 -20.23 13.04
N LYS A 6 -19.49 -19.42 12.43
CA LYS A 6 -19.26 -18.77 11.12
C LYS A 6 -17.89 -18.07 11.00
N LYS A 7 -17.31 -17.53 12.09
CA LYS A 7 -16.01 -16.81 12.07
C LYS A 7 -14.77 -17.70 12.02
N CYS A 8 -14.83 -18.96 12.49
CA CYS A 8 -13.61 -19.79 12.65
C CYS A 8 -13.81 -21.30 12.49
N GLY A 9 -14.94 -21.76 11.92
CA GLY A 9 -15.21 -23.16 11.62
C GLY A 9 -15.37 -24.10 12.82
N THR A 10 -15.16 -23.62 14.05
CA THR A 10 -15.20 -24.45 15.27
C THR A 10 -16.61 -24.94 15.56
N GLU A 11 -16.82 -26.26 15.61
CA GLU A 11 -18.05 -26.84 16.18
C GLU A 11 -18.12 -26.55 17.68
N LEU A 12 -19.30 -26.12 18.14
CA LEU A 12 -19.61 -25.87 19.54
C LEU A 12 -20.71 -26.82 19.98
N GLU A 13 -20.43 -27.65 20.98
CA GLU A 13 -21.45 -28.48 21.60
C GLU A 13 -22.32 -27.62 22.52
N LEU A 14 -23.60 -27.52 22.16
CA LEU A 14 -24.65 -26.89 22.94
C LEU A 14 -25.09 -27.84 24.07
N PRO A 15 -25.10 -27.38 25.33
CA PRO A 15 -25.77 -28.07 26.44
C PRO A 15 -27.18 -28.56 26.08
N ALA A 16 -27.65 -29.61 26.76
CA ALA A 16 -28.98 -30.18 26.52
C ALA A 16 -30.12 -29.17 26.78
N GLU A 17 -29.88 -28.21 27.67
CA GLU A 17 -30.85 -27.20 28.11
C GLU A 17 -30.99 -26.00 27.14
N THR A 18 -30.07 -25.85 26.17
CA THR A 18 -29.93 -24.63 25.35
C THR A 18 -31.15 -24.36 24.48
N GLN A 19 -31.61 -23.11 24.46
CA GLN A 19 -32.80 -22.67 23.75
C GLN A 19 -32.46 -21.80 22.53
N SER A 20 -33.42 -21.68 21.61
CA SER A 20 -33.28 -20.79 20.45
C SER A 20 -33.41 -19.34 20.91
N GLY A 21 -32.31 -18.57 20.80
CA GLY A 21 -32.17 -17.22 21.33
C GLY A 21 -30.96 -17.06 22.27
N ASP A 22 -30.48 -18.14 22.88
CA ASP A 22 -29.33 -18.12 23.78
C ASP A 22 -28.07 -17.59 23.09
N VAL A 23 -27.26 -16.80 23.81
CA VAL A 23 -26.00 -16.24 23.30
C VAL A 23 -24.82 -16.92 23.97
N ILE A 24 -24.13 -17.78 23.23
CA ILE A 24 -22.87 -18.41 23.66
C ILE A 24 -21.67 -17.63 23.11
N ARG A 25 -20.50 -17.75 23.75
CA ARG A 25 -19.22 -17.32 23.13
C ARG A 25 -18.52 -18.53 22.54
N CYS A 26 -17.95 -18.37 21.35
CA CYS A 26 -17.03 -19.37 20.81
C CYS A 26 -15.77 -19.44 21.69
N GLY A 27 -15.45 -20.62 22.24
CA GLY A 27 -14.24 -20.81 23.07
C GLY A 27 -12.92 -20.61 22.34
N ASN A 28 -12.93 -20.57 20.99
CA ASN A 28 -11.76 -20.36 20.14
C ASN A 28 -11.59 -18.86 19.78
N CYS A 29 -12.58 -18.25 19.10
CA CYS A 29 -12.46 -16.87 18.60
C CYS A 29 -13.20 -15.80 19.43
N SER A 30 -13.76 -16.16 20.59
CA SER A 30 -14.54 -15.29 21.50
C SER A 30 -15.80 -14.58 20.93
N LYS A 31 -16.10 -14.69 19.62
CA LYS A 31 -17.32 -14.09 19.03
C LYS A 31 -18.58 -14.66 19.68
N LYS A 32 -19.52 -13.77 20.00
CA LYS A 32 -20.88 -14.09 20.45
C LYS A 32 -21.64 -14.79 19.30
N ILE A 33 -22.37 -15.85 19.60
CA ILE A 33 -23.19 -16.60 18.65
C ILE A 33 -24.58 -16.78 19.26
N ARG A 34 -25.60 -16.25 18.60
CA ARG A 34 -27.01 -16.43 18.96
C ARG A 34 -27.50 -17.76 18.38
N VAL A 35 -27.90 -18.69 19.24
CA VAL A 35 -28.32 -20.05 18.86
C VAL A 35 -29.69 -20.00 18.17
N LYS A 36 -29.81 -20.56 16.95
CA LYS A 36 -31.10 -20.79 16.27
C LYS A 36 -31.34 -22.31 16.12
N LEU A 37 -32.30 -22.89 16.84
CA LEU A 37 -32.58 -24.36 16.81
C LEU A 37 -33.78 -24.70 15.92
N ARG A 38 -33.66 -25.74 15.07
CA ARG A 38 -34.74 -26.24 14.20
C ARG A 38 -35.44 -27.48 14.81
N PRO A 39 -36.78 -27.56 14.85
CA PRO A 39 -37.48 -28.78 15.29
C PRO A 39 -37.20 -29.98 14.37
N SER A 40 -36.84 -31.12 14.95
CA SER A 40 -36.47 -32.34 14.22
C SER A 40 -37.68 -33.09 13.67
N GLN A 41 -37.76 -33.28 12.34
CA GLN A 41 -38.79 -34.11 11.71
C GLN A 41 -38.47 -35.61 11.83
N GLY A 42 -39.09 -36.29 12.80
CA GLY A 42 -38.98 -37.74 12.94
C GLY A 42 -39.73 -38.50 11.83
N ARG A 43 -39.01 -39.23 10.97
CA ARG A 43 -39.60 -40.20 10.04
C ARG A 43 -39.90 -41.52 10.76
N VAL A 44 -41.17 -41.87 10.90
CA VAL A 44 -41.62 -43.24 11.19
C VAL A 44 -42.00 -43.91 9.86
N ALA A 45 -41.51 -45.13 9.61
CA ALA A 45 -41.80 -45.85 8.39
C ALA A 45 -43.16 -46.59 8.48
N VAL A 46 -44.01 -46.39 7.46
CA VAL A 46 -45.24 -47.16 7.22
C VAL A 46 -45.28 -47.50 5.72
N PRO A 47 -45.54 -48.76 5.31
CA PRO A 47 -45.34 -49.18 3.93
C PRO A 47 -46.53 -48.89 3.01
N GLY A 48 -46.22 -48.44 1.79
CA GLY A 48 -46.94 -48.79 0.56
C GLY A 48 -48.38 -48.32 0.37
N ASN A 49 -48.54 -47.14 -0.24
CA ASN A 49 -49.38 -47.02 -1.46
C ASN A 49 -49.06 -45.73 -2.23
N SER A 50 -49.27 -45.77 -3.56
CA SER A 50 -48.85 -44.72 -4.48
C SER A 50 -49.96 -43.69 -4.74
N ILE A 51 -49.71 -42.42 -4.36
CA ILE A 51 -50.37 -41.22 -4.89
C ILE A 51 -49.30 -40.13 -5.02
N GLU A 52 -49.12 -39.57 -6.21
CA GLU A 52 -48.29 -38.38 -6.43
C GLU A 52 -49.12 -37.10 -6.30
N PRO A 53 -48.57 -36.04 -5.66
CA PRO A 53 -49.04 -34.68 -5.90
C PRO A 53 -47.91 -33.67 -6.17
N ASN A 54 -48.02 -33.02 -7.32
CA ASN A 54 -47.53 -31.71 -7.78
C ASN A 54 -46.44 -30.94 -6.97
N PRO A 55 -45.32 -30.50 -7.59
CA PRO A 55 -44.19 -29.87 -6.91
C PRO A 55 -44.28 -28.34 -6.78
N ASP A 56 -45.38 -27.79 -6.25
CA ASP A 56 -45.53 -26.34 -5.96
C ASP A 56 -45.91 -26.05 -4.51
N HIS A 57 -45.58 -24.83 -4.04
CA HIS A 57 -45.71 -24.32 -2.67
C HIS A 57 -44.95 -25.09 -1.57
N LYS A 58 -43.73 -24.63 -1.26
CA LYS A 58 -42.98 -25.00 -0.03
C LYS A 58 -43.25 -24.06 1.16
N GLY A 59 -44.51 -23.64 1.36
CA GLY A 59 -44.95 -22.83 2.50
C GLY A 59 -46.15 -23.46 3.22
N GLY A 60 -46.10 -23.60 4.55
CA GLY A 60 -47.26 -23.99 5.38
C GLY A 60 -47.10 -25.24 6.27
N ARG A 61 -46.14 -26.14 6.02
CA ARG A 61 -45.98 -27.38 6.82
C ARG A 61 -45.52 -27.17 8.27
N GLY A 62 -44.94 -26.02 8.61
CA GLY A 62 -44.53 -25.69 9.99
C GLY A 62 -45.70 -25.25 10.88
N LEU A 63 -46.56 -24.37 10.37
CA LEU A 63 -47.60 -23.69 11.14
C LEU A 63 -48.64 -24.66 11.72
N LEU A 64 -49.02 -25.68 10.96
CA LEU A 64 -49.97 -26.72 11.41
C LEU A 64 -49.44 -27.50 12.63
N VAL A 65 -48.13 -27.74 12.70
CA VAL A 65 -47.49 -28.47 13.82
C VAL A 65 -47.45 -27.60 15.07
N VAL A 66 -47.12 -26.31 14.94
CA VAL A 66 -47.09 -25.36 16.07
C VAL A 66 -48.49 -25.14 16.63
N LEU A 67 -49.51 -24.95 15.78
CA LEU A 67 -50.90 -24.84 16.22
C LEU A 67 -51.39 -26.12 16.93
N THR A 68 -51.04 -27.30 16.41
CA THR A 68 -51.35 -28.58 17.07
C THR A 68 -50.68 -28.68 18.45
N LEU A 69 -49.41 -28.29 18.57
CA LEU A 69 -48.69 -28.27 19.85
C LEU A 69 -49.28 -27.27 20.85
N LEU A 70 -49.70 -26.08 20.41
CA LEU A 70 -50.33 -25.08 21.29
C LEU A 70 -51.70 -25.55 21.80
N VAL A 71 -52.50 -26.23 20.96
CA VAL A 71 -53.76 -26.86 21.40
C VAL A 71 -53.48 -27.99 22.38
N LEU A 72 -52.49 -28.85 22.13
CA LEU A 72 -52.11 -29.93 23.05
C LEU A 72 -51.56 -29.40 24.40
N LEU A 73 -50.79 -28.31 24.39
CA LEU A 73 -50.30 -27.64 25.60
C LEU A 73 -51.44 -26.96 26.37
N GLY A 74 -52.40 -26.32 25.68
CA GLY A 74 -53.61 -25.76 26.31
C GLY A 74 -54.47 -26.82 26.97
N VAL A 75 -54.74 -27.93 26.28
CA VAL A 75 -55.44 -29.10 26.83
C VAL A 75 -54.68 -29.73 27.98
N GLY A 76 -53.35 -29.86 27.88
CA GLY A 76 -52.50 -30.35 28.96
C GLY A 76 -52.55 -29.46 30.21
N TYR A 77 -52.48 -28.14 30.03
CA TYR A 77 -52.60 -27.16 31.11
C TYR A 77 -53.99 -27.14 31.75
N ALA A 78 -55.06 -27.30 30.97
CA ALA A 78 -56.42 -27.46 31.48
C ALA A 78 -56.58 -28.73 32.34
N LEU A 79 -56.06 -29.86 31.86
CA LEU A 79 -56.06 -31.14 32.59
C LEU A 79 -55.20 -31.10 33.86
N LEU A 80 -54.10 -30.34 33.87
CA LEU A 80 -53.23 -30.18 35.04
C LEU A 80 -53.75 -29.17 36.08
N THR A 81 -54.50 -28.14 35.66
CA THR A 81 -55.02 -27.09 36.56
C THR A 81 -56.47 -27.30 37.00
N ASN A 82 -57.17 -28.26 36.39
CA ASN A 82 -58.58 -28.59 36.64
C ASN A 82 -59.53 -27.37 36.55
N LYS A 83 -59.17 -26.39 35.71
CA LYS A 83 -60.04 -25.30 35.28
C LYS A 83 -60.66 -25.68 33.94
N GLY A 84 -61.98 -25.49 33.83
CA GLY A 84 -62.67 -25.65 32.54
C GLY A 84 -62.08 -24.72 31.49
N PHE A 85 -61.76 -25.28 30.33
CA PHE A 85 -61.07 -24.61 29.23
C PHE A 85 -62.00 -24.62 28.03
N ASP A 86 -62.55 -23.46 27.68
CA ASP A 86 -63.41 -23.35 26.51
C ASP A 86 -62.56 -23.29 25.24
N ILE A 87 -63.02 -23.96 24.19
CA ILE A 87 -62.35 -24.04 22.89
C ILE A 87 -62.63 -22.77 22.06
N ALA A 88 -63.63 -21.96 22.44
CA ALA A 88 -63.92 -20.68 21.81
C ALA A 88 -62.74 -19.70 21.89
N ASP A 89 -62.22 -19.41 23.09
CA ASP A 89 -61.19 -18.40 23.34
C ASP A 89 -59.90 -18.68 22.56
N VAL A 90 -59.48 -19.95 22.50
CA VAL A 90 -58.30 -20.37 21.72
C VAL A 90 -58.48 -20.07 20.24
N LYS A 91 -59.69 -20.26 19.71
CA LYS A 91 -59.96 -20.08 18.29
C LYS A 91 -59.84 -18.63 17.87
N GLU A 92 -60.30 -17.69 18.71
CA GLU A 92 -60.19 -16.25 18.46
C GLU A 92 -58.73 -15.77 18.52
N VAL A 93 -57.98 -16.18 19.54
CA VAL A 93 -56.54 -15.87 19.68
C VAL A 93 -55.71 -16.48 18.52
N VAL A 94 -56.06 -17.68 18.06
CA VAL A 94 -55.44 -18.31 16.88
C VAL A 94 -55.80 -17.55 15.61
N GLN A 95 -57.04 -17.12 15.42
CA GLN A 95 -57.44 -16.39 14.21
C GLN A 95 -56.80 -15.00 14.14
N GLN A 96 -56.67 -14.27 15.27
CA GLN A 96 -55.87 -13.04 15.30
C GLN A 96 -54.39 -13.31 14.97
N ARG A 97 -53.74 -14.26 15.65
CA ARG A 97 -52.31 -14.55 15.39
C ARG A 97 -52.01 -15.08 13.99
N VAL A 98 -52.95 -15.78 13.35
CA VAL A 98 -52.80 -16.19 11.95
C VAL A 98 -52.95 -15.01 10.99
N ALA A 99 -53.85 -14.06 11.27
CA ALA A 99 -54.01 -12.85 10.44
C ALA A 99 -52.73 -11.98 10.43
N ASN A 100 -52.20 -11.64 11.61
CA ASN A 100 -50.95 -10.87 11.72
C ASN A 100 -49.77 -11.59 11.03
N PHE A 101 -49.68 -12.92 11.12
CA PHE A 101 -48.58 -13.67 10.49
C PHE A 101 -48.73 -13.82 8.96
N THR A 102 -49.92 -13.56 8.40
CA THR A 102 -50.11 -13.46 6.94
C THR A 102 -49.74 -12.08 6.38
N GLU A 103 -49.74 -11.02 7.20
CA GLU A 103 -49.20 -9.72 6.79
C GLU A 103 -47.66 -9.80 6.69
N ASP A 104 -46.98 -10.38 7.68
CA ASP A 104 -45.50 -10.56 7.70
C ASP A 104 -44.94 -11.54 6.64
N THR A 105 -45.76 -12.12 5.76
CA THR A 105 -45.30 -13.12 4.75
C THR A 105 -45.80 -12.90 3.32
N GLU A 106 -46.58 -11.86 3.04
CA GLU A 106 -46.63 -11.27 1.70
C GLU A 106 -45.47 -10.27 1.58
N VAL A 107 -44.51 -10.53 0.68
CA VAL A 107 -43.56 -9.49 0.27
C VAL A 107 -44.39 -8.35 -0.31
N PRO A 108 -44.36 -7.12 0.25
CA PRO A 108 -45.21 -6.05 -0.25
C PRO A 108 -44.86 -5.78 -1.70
N SER A 109 -45.87 -5.77 -2.58
CA SER A 109 -45.72 -5.40 -3.99
C SER A 109 -45.63 -3.88 -4.18
N GLY A 110 -44.86 -3.23 -3.30
CA GLY A 110 -44.34 -1.90 -3.56
C GLY A 110 -43.41 -1.95 -4.78
N ASP A 111 -43.34 -0.85 -5.51
CA ASP A 111 -42.51 -0.80 -6.70
C ASP A 111 -41.03 -0.99 -6.28
N THR A 112 -40.32 -1.91 -6.94
CA THR A 112 -38.90 -2.14 -6.62
C THR A 112 -38.06 -0.90 -6.86
N ASP A 113 -38.52 -0.05 -7.77
CA ASP A 113 -37.83 1.14 -8.21
C ASP A 113 -38.14 2.31 -7.25
N GLU A 114 -39.31 2.29 -6.59
CA GLU A 114 -39.64 3.16 -5.45
C GLU A 114 -38.82 2.78 -4.21
N LEU A 115 -38.70 1.49 -3.87
CA LEU A 115 -37.84 1.02 -2.77
C LEU A 115 -36.37 1.42 -3.00
N ALA A 116 -35.86 1.24 -4.21
CA ALA A 116 -34.51 1.65 -4.58
C ALA A 116 -34.30 3.18 -4.44
N ALA A 117 -35.27 3.99 -4.88
CA ALA A 117 -35.20 5.45 -4.76
C ALA A 117 -35.25 5.94 -3.31
N GLN A 118 -36.10 5.33 -2.47
CA GLN A 118 -36.18 5.62 -1.04
C GLN A 118 -34.87 5.24 -0.32
N VAL A 119 -34.28 4.07 -0.61
CA VAL A 119 -32.98 3.67 -0.04
C VAL A 119 -31.82 4.55 -0.53
N THR A 120 -31.82 4.98 -1.81
CA THR A 120 -30.83 5.93 -2.32
C THR A 120 -30.89 7.24 -1.54
N THR A 121 -32.09 7.82 -1.39
CA THR A 121 -32.30 9.06 -0.62
C THR A 121 -31.86 8.91 0.84
N LEU A 122 -32.13 7.76 1.46
CA LEU A 122 -31.72 7.46 2.84
C LEU A 122 -30.19 7.34 2.98
N PHE A 123 -29.50 6.74 2.00
CA PHE A 123 -28.03 6.67 1.97
C PHE A 123 -27.38 8.02 1.65
N GLU A 124 -28.01 8.86 0.82
CA GLU A 124 -27.64 10.27 0.65
C GLU A 124 -27.70 11.01 1.99
N GLU A 125 -28.82 10.93 2.73
CA GLU A 125 -28.98 11.64 4.00
C GLU A 125 -28.12 11.10 5.17
N ARG A 126 -27.84 9.79 5.22
CA ARG A 126 -27.21 9.14 6.40
C ARG A 126 -25.75 8.73 6.19
N CYS A 127 -25.29 8.51 4.96
CA CYS A 127 -24.00 7.86 4.69
C CYS A 127 -23.10 8.59 3.69
N HIS A 128 -23.67 9.28 2.68
CA HIS A 128 -22.91 9.84 1.56
C HIS A 128 -21.83 10.83 2.00
N ARG A 129 -22.07 11.64 3.05
CA ARG A 129 -21.10 12.60 3.61
C ARG A 129 -19.71 12.02 3.92
N CYS A 130 -19.62 10.73 4.25
CA CYS A 130 -18.36 10.04 4.53
C CYS A 130 -17.97 9.02 3.45
N HIS A 131 -18.94 8.60 2.62
CA HIS A 131 -18.81 7.52 1.65
C HIS A 131 -19.23 7.95 0.23
N GLY A 132 -18.75 9.13 -0.19
CA GLY A 132 -18.92 9.69 -1.53
C GLY A 132 -18.76 11.21 -1.59
N GLU A 133 -19.47 11.97 -0.76
CA GLU A 133 -19.63 13.43 -0.91
C GLU A 133 -18.27 14.15 -0.97
N GLY A 134 -18.07 14.91 -2.05
CA GLY A 134 -16.84 15.67 -2.27
C GLY A 134 -15.58 14.80 -2.43
N GLY A 135 -15.73 13.50 -2.75
CA GLY A 135 -14.63 12.55 -2.82
C GLY A 135 -14.24 11.93 -1.47
N SER A 136 -15.10 12.02 -0.45
CA SER A 136 -14.86 11.40 0.87
C SER A 136 -14.85 9.87 0.77
N ASP A 137 -13.76 9.25 1.24
CA ASP A 137 -13.48 7.81 1.07
C ASP A 137 -13.22 7.07 2.39
N GLU A 138 -14.09 7.29 3.38
CA GLU A 138 -13.94 6.70 4.72
C GLU A 138 -14.04 5.17 4.66
N GLY A 139 -13.02 4.50 5.20
CA GLY A 139 -12.81 3.05 5.09
C GLY A 139 -12.32 2.56 3.72
N GLY A 140 -12.05 3.45 2.75
CA GLY A 140 -11.84 3.08 1.36
C GLY A 140 -13.14 2.70 0.61
N PHE A 141 -14.27 3.25 1.05
CA PHE A 141 -15.60 3.04 0.48
C PHE A 141 -16.28 4.39 0.21
N ASN A 142 -16.36 4.79 -1.07
CA ASN A 142 -16.87 6.08 -1.56
C ASN A 142 -18.00 5.95 -2.60
N PHE A 143 -18.77 4.87 -2.55
CA PHE A 143 -19.83 4.58 -3.52
C PHE A 143 -21.15 4.13 -2.87
N VAL A 144 -21.47 4.59 -1.65
CA VAL A 144 -22.65 4.10 -0.90
C VAL A 144 -23.99 4.35 -1.60
N VAL A 145 -24.09 5.38 -2.45
CA VAL A 145 -25.30 5.70 -3.23
C VAL A 145 -25.41 4.90 -4.54
N ARG A 146 -24.34 4.19 -4.95
CA ARG A 146 -24.32 3.32 -6.13
C ARG A 146 -24.89 1.95 -5.78
N LEU A 147 -26.21 1.86 -5.65
CA LEU A 147 -26.93 0.61 -5.33
C LEU A 147 -26.62 -0.55 -6.31
N ASP A 148 -26.25 -0.21 -7.54
CA ASP A 148 -25.71 -1.14 -8.54
C ASP A 148 -24.39 -1.75 -8.04
N LYS A 149 -23.37 -0.93 -7.76
CA LYS A 149 -22.07 -1.40 -7.23
C LYS A 149 -22.19 -2.13 -5.89
N LEU A 150 -23.15 -1.75 -5.03
CA LEU A 150 -23.40 -2.46 -3.77
C LEU A 150 -23.87 -3.91 -3.96
N THR A 151 -24.40 -4.26 -5.14
CA THR A 151 -24.95 -5.59 -5.46
C THR A 151 -24.15 -6.35 -6.51
N GLU A 152 -23.06 -5.78 -7.02
CA GLU A 152 -22.05 -6.49 -7.82
C GLU A 152 -21.16 -7.42 -6.96
N ASP A 153 -21.02 -7.11 -5.66
CA ASP A 153 -20.32 -7.95 -4.67
C ASP A 153 -21.25 -8.20 -3.46
N ASP A 154 -21.72 -9.45 -3.35
CA ASP A 154 -22.56 -9.96 -2.24
C ASP A 154 -21.96 -9.66 -0.84
N ALA A 155 -20.64 -9.38 -0.74
CA ALA A 155 -20.02 -8.98 0.51
C ALA A 155 -20.57 -7.65 1.06
N TYR A 156 -21.01 -6.71 0.22
CA TYR A 156 -21.66 -5.47 0.67
C TYR A 156 -23.16 -5.68 0.91
N VAL A 157 -23.89 -6.09 -0.14
CA VAL A 157 -25.33 -6.39 -0.09
C VAL A 157 -25.61 -7.69 -0.85
N ALA A 158 -25.87 -8.76 -0.10
CA ALA A 158 -26.30 -10.05 -0.63
C ALA A 158 -27.79 -9.99 -1.00
N ALA A 159 -28.10 -9.97 -2.30
CA ALA A 159 -29.47 -9.79 -2.79
C ALA A 159 -30.41 -10.91 -2.29
N GLY A 160 -31.43 -10.55 -1.51
CA GLY A 160 -32.36 -11.49 -0.89
C GLY A 160 -31.95 -12.03 0.49
N ASP A 161 -30.77 -11.71 1.03
CA ASP A 161 -30.38 -12.07 2.40
C ASP A 161 -29.71 -10.89 3.16
N ALA A 162 -30.54 -10.16 3.89
CA ALA A 162 -30.08 -9.08 4.77
C ALA A 162 -29.19 -9.57 5.94
N GLU A 163 -29.20 -10.85 6.31
CA GLU A 163 -28.43 -11.39 7.45
C GLU A 163 -26.99 -11.83 7.06
N ASP A 164 -26.66 -11.88 5.76
CA ASP A 164 -25.29 -12.02 5.25
C ASP A 164 -24.75 -10.70 4.62
N SER A 165 -25.62 -9.72 4.38
CA SER A 165 -25.24 -8.38 3.90
C SER A 165 -24.44 -7.58 4.95
N TYR A 166 -23.17 -7.26 4.67
CA TYR A 166 -22.32 -6.56 5.63
C TYR A 166 -22.77 -5.11 5.90
N LEU A 167 -23.15 -4.37 4.86
CA LEU A 167 -23.61 -2.97 5.01
C LEU A 167 -24.86 -2.90 5.89
N PHE A 168 -25.82 -3.81 5.67
CA PHE A 168 -27.01 -3.90 6.52
C PHE A 168 -26.68 -4.24 7.97
N THR A 169 -25.76 -5.17 8.20
CA THR A 169 -25.30 -5.52 9.56
C THR A 169 -24.73 -4.31 10.30
N ARG A 170 -23.95 -3.47 9.61
CA ARG A 170 -23.36 -2.23 10.17
C ARG A 170 -24.42 -1.18 10.54
N ILE A 171 -25.51 -1.12 9.78
CA ILE A 171 -26.67 -0.26 10.06
C ILE A 171 -27.47 -0.83 11.25
N GLU A 172 -27.78 -2.13 11.28
CA GLU A 172 -28.58 -2.75 12.35
C GLU A 172 -27.87 -2.80 13.72
N ASP A 173 -26.54 -3.02 13.76
CA ASP A 173 -25.75 -2.93 15.01
C ASP A 173 -25.54 -1.45 15.47
N GLY A 174 -26.02 -0.46 14.71
CA GLY A 174 -25.91 0.96 15.04
C GLY A 174 -24.51 1.54 14.89
N GLU A 175 -23.67 0.93 14.04
CA GLU A 175 -22.29 1.34 13.79
C GLU A 175 -22.16 2.38 12.64
N MET A 176 -23.25 2.65 11.93
CA MET A 176 -23.35 3.63 10.84
C MET A 176 -24.67 4.43 10.91
N PRO A 177 -24.63 5.78 10.88
CA PRO A 177 -23.45 6.62 11.02
C PRO A 177 -22.79 6.48 12.41
N PRO A 178 -21.47 6.72 12.55
CA PRO A 178 -20.80 6.68 13.85
C PRO A 178 -21.37 7.69 14.86
N ALA A 179 -21.27 7.37 16.15
CA ALA A 179 -21.80 8.21 17.22
C ALA A 179 -21.16 9.61 17.24
N GLY A 180 -21.98 10.64 16.96
CA GLY A 180 -21.55 12.04 16.82
C GLY A 180 -21.38 12.52 15.37
N GLU A 181 -21.30 11.60 14.41
CA GLU A 181 -21.21 11.92 12.98
C GLU A 181 -22.59 11.96 12.29
N GLY A 182 -23.69 11.60 12.95
CA GLY A 182 -25.03 11.75 12.38
C GLY A 182 -26.14 11.28 13.30
N GLU A 183 -27.38 11.46 12.86
CA GLU A 183 -28.54 10.82 13.49
C GLU A 183 -28.56 9.33 13.11
N PRO A 184 -28.70 8.40 14.08
CA PRO A 184 -28.83 6.97 13.80
C PRO A 184 -30.09 6.65 12.98
N PHE A 185 -30.05 5.55 12.24
CA PHE A 185 -31.24 5.02 11.55
C PHE A 185 -32.33 4.63 12.57
N THR A 186 -33.57 5.02 12.29
CA THR A 186 -34.77 4.61 13.02
C THR A 186 -35.19 3.17 12.68
N GLU A 187 -36.04 2.55 13.51
CA GLU A 187 -36.53 1.18 13.27
C GLU A 187 -37.24 1.05 11.90
N ASP A 188 -37.97 2.09 11.47
CA ASP A 188 -38.64 2.15 10.15
C ASP A 188 -37.65 2.27 8.98
N GLU A 189 -36.57 3.07 9.13
CA GLU A 189 -35.51 3.20 8.12
C GLU A 189 -34.69 1.91 7.98
N ILE A 190 -34.40 1.22 9.09
CA ILE A 190 -33.78 -0.11 9.08
C ILE A 190 -34.70 -1.12 8.39
N ALA A 191 -36.01 -1.07 8.67
CA ALA A 191 -37.00 -1.93 8.01
C ALA A 191 -37.09 -1.68 6.49
N LEU A 192 -37.00 -0.43 6.04
CA LEU A 192 -36.95 -0.06 4.62
C LEU A 192 -35.74 -0.67 3.91
N VAL A 193 -34.53 -0.51 4.44
CA VAL A 193 -33.32 -1.12 3.84
C VAL A 193 -33.44 -2.65 3.83
N ARG A 194 -33.91 -3.25 4.94
CA ARG A 194 -34.16 -4.70 5.02
C ARG A 194 -35.17 -5.17 3.96
N GLN A 195 -36.24 -4.41 3.71
CA GLN A 195 -37.26 -4.71 2.70
C GLN A 195 -36.68 -4.63 1.28
N TRP A 196 -35.90 -3.59 0.95
CA TRP A 196 -35.23 -3.47 -0.36
C TRP A 196 -34.30 -4.65 -0.63
N ILE A 197 -33.48 -5.07 0.34
CA ILE A 197 -32.60 -6.24 0.19
C ILE A 197 -33.42 -7.52 -0.04
N LEU A 198 -34.46 -7.75 0.77
CA LEU A 198 -35.34 -8.93 0.63
C LEU A 198 -36.17 -8.91 -0.68
N ALA A 199 -36.41 -7.74 -1.27
CA ALA A 199 -37.03 -7.59 -2.59
C ALA A 199 -36.05 -7.83 -3.77
N GLY A 200 -34.80 -8.23 -3.47
CA GLY A 200 -33.75 -8.52 -4.46
C GLY A 200 -32.82 -7.35 -4.76
N ALA A 201 -32.77 -6.33 -3.88
CA ALA A 201 -31.76 -5.27 -3.86
C ALA A 201 -31.55 -4.49 -5.18
N LYS A 202 -32.59 -4.34 -6.02
CA LYS A 202 -32.42 -3.72 -7.35
C LYS A 202 -31.89 -2.28 -7.27
N PRO A 203 -31.04 -1.85 -8.23
CA PRO A 203 -30.72 -0.44 -8.43
C PRO A 203 -31.87 0.34 -9.08
N VAL A 204 -31.86 1.67 -8.92
CA VAL A 204 -32.84 2.59 -9.51
C VAL A 204 -32.76 2.55 -11.04
N GLY A 205 -33.89 2.29 -11.70
CA GLY A 205 -34.00 2.35 -13.17
C GLY A 205 -33.43 1.14 -13.92
N GLY A 206 -32.91 0.12 -13.21
CA GLY A 206 -32.14 -0.97 -13.79
C GLY A 206 -30.70 -0.57 -14.14
N THR A 207 -29.96 -1.44 -14.83
CA THR A 207 -28.62 -1.11 -15.33
C THR A 207 -28.72 -0.06 -16.44
N SER A 208 -28.55 1.21 -16.08
CA SER A 208 -28.31 2.28 -17.06
C SER A 208 -27.05 1.95 -17.86
N ASP A 209 -27.12 2.04 -19.18
CA ASP A 209 -25.90 2.14 -19.98
C ASP A 209 -25.05 3.29 -19.41
N GLY A 210 -23.77 2.99 -19.13
CA GLY A 210 -22.85 3.94 -18.49
C GLY A 210 -22.63 5.21 -19.34
N PRO A 211 -22.00 6.25 -18.77
CA PRO A 211 -21.57 7.41 -19.54
C PRO A 211 -20.77 6.96 -20.79
N GLU A 212 -21.02 7.62 -21.93
CA GLU A 212 -20.40 7.24 -23.20
C GLU A 212 -18.86 7.23 -23.10
N PRO A 213 -18.18 6.08 -23.34
CA PRO A 213 -16.74 5.99 -23.15
C PRO A 213 -15.95 6.98 -24.01
N VAL A 214 -15.03 7.71 -23.37
CA VAL A 214 -14.15 8.64 -24.07
C VAL A 214 -13.04 7.85 -24.76
N SER A 215 -13.02 7.90 -26.08
CA SER A 215 -11.99 7.25 -26.91
C SER A 215 -10.63 7.95 -26.81
N ASN A 216 -9.56 7.22 -27.13
CA ASN A 216 -8.21 7.78 -27.20
C ASN A 216 -8.10 8.96 -28.19
N ASP A 217 -8.83 8.92 -29.31
CA ASP A 217 -8.89 10.05 -30.26
C ASP A 217 -9.56 11.29 -29.65
N ASN A 218 -10.66 11.12 -28.91
CA ASN A 218 -11.33 12.22 -28.20
C ASN A 218 -10.45 12.80 -27.08
N LEU A 219 -9.69 11.94 -26.38
CA LEU A 219 -8.73 12.35 -25.35
C LEU A 219 -7.63 13.24 -25.94
N LEU A 220 -7.03 12.81 -27.06
CA LEU A 220 -5.99 13.57 -27.77
C LEU A 220 -6.55 14.87 -28.35
N LEU A 221 -7.78 14.84 -28.91
CA LEU A 221 -8.45 16.04 -29.40
C LEU A 221 -8.60 17.09 -28.29
N ALA A 222 -9.08 16.69 -27.11
CA ALA A 222 -9.23 17.58 -25.95
C ALA A 222 -7.89 18.15 -25.48
N MET A 223 -6.84 17.33 -25.36
CA MET A 223 -5.48 17.81 -25.03
C MET A 223 -4.97 18.83 -26.06
N ARG A 224 -5.17 18.57 -27.35
CA ARG A 224 -4.68 19.42 -28.44
C ARG A 224 -5.40 20.77 -28.48
N GLU A 225 -6.72 20.79 -28.29
CA GLU A 225 -7.51 22.03 -28.28
C GLU A 225 -7.22 22.87 -27.03
N ASP A 226 -7.02 22.22 -25.89
CA ASP A 226 -6.59 22.86 -24.65
C ASP A 226 -5.19 23.50 -24.78
N LEU A 227 -4.20 22.77 -25.32
CA LEU A 227 -2.88 23.33 -25.64
C LEU A 227 -2.96 24.51 -26.63
N GLN A 228 -3.86 24.46 -27.61
CA GLN A 228 -4.04 25.56 -28.56
C GLN A 228 -4.62 26.82 -27.90
N SER A 229 -5.32 26.70 -26.76
CA SER A 229 -5.81 27.85 -25.97
C SER A 229 -4.72 28.57 -25.17
N LEU A 230 -3.65 27.86 -24.80
CA LEU A 230 -2.50 28.38 -24.04
C LEU A 230 -1.51 29.19 -24.91
N ASP A 231 -0.58 29.88 -24.27
CA ASP A 231 0.53 30.57 -24.95
C ASP A 231 1.70 29.63 -25.31
N GLU A 232 2.68 30.11 -26.09
CA GLU A 232 3.79 29.28 -26.57
C GLU A 232 4.75 28.80 -25.46
N THR A 233 4.85 29.54 -24.36
CA THR A 233 5.67 29.19 -23.19
C THR A 233 4.96 28.12 -22.35
N ASP A 234 3.69 28.36 -22.02
CA ASP A 234 2.88 27.45 -21.20
C ASP A 234 2.73 26.09 -21.87
N ARG A 235 2.53 26.03 -23.19
CA ARG A 235 2.45 24.75 -23.94
C ARG A 235 3.64 23.84 -23.70
N ARG A 236 4.87 24.38 -23.63
CA ARG A 236 6.09 23.59 -23.39
C ARG A 236 6.18 23.04 -21.98
N GLN A 237 5.67 23.79 -21.00
CA GLN A 237 5.66 23.39 -19.59
C GLN A 237 4.40 22.59 -19.21
N THR A 238 3.40 22.54 -20.09
CA THR A 238 2.14 21.83 -19.85
C THR A 238 2.34 20.32 -19.92
N ARG A 239 1.75 19.61 -18.96
CA ARG A 239 1.61 18.15 -18.92
C ARG A 239 0.22 17.78 -18.40
N TYR A 240 -0.20 16.55 -18.64
CA TYR A 240 -1.53 16.07 -18.24
C TYR A 240 -1.42 14.78 -17.44
N PHE A 241 -2.29 14.62 -16.45
CA PHE A 241 -2.64 13.32 -15.92
C PHE A 241 -4.03 12.91 -16.39
N THR A 242 -4.24 11.62 -16.68
CA THR A 242 -5.54 11.11 -17.13
C THR A 242 -6.19 10.16 -16.11
N LEU A 243 -7.49 10.36 -15.92
CA LEU A 243 -8.43 9.47 -15.22
C LEU A 243 -9.42 8.80 -16.20
N THR A 244 -9.22 8.93 -17.51
CA THR A 244 -10.21 8.57 -18.53
C THR A 244 -10.52 7.07 -18.54
N HIS A 245 -9.55 6.21 -18.26
CA HIS A 245 -9.76 4.76 -18.11
C HIS A 245 -10.63 4.41 -16.89
N LEU A 246 -10.61 5.22 -15.81
CA LEU A 246 -11.48 5.01 -14.65
C LEU A 246 -12.93 5.43 -14.95
N TYR A 247 -13.10 6.55 -15.66
CA TYR A 247 -14.40 6.98 -16.16
C TYR A 247 -15.01 5.94 -17.12
N ASN A 248 -14.21 5.43 -18.05
CA ASN A 248 -14.60 4.37 -18.98
C ASN A 248 -14.88 3.03 -18.26
N ALA A 249 -14.32 2.81 -17.07
CA ALA A 249 -14.62 1.68 -16.18
C ALA A 249 -15.78 1.95 -15.19
N GLY A 250 -16.61 2.97 -15.43
CA GLY A 250 -17.88 3.19 -14.71
C GLY A 250 -17.76 3.79 -13.30
N LEU A 251 -16.62 4.39 -12.94
CA LEU A 251 -16.47 5.12 -11.68
C LEU A 251 -17.37 6.38 -11.66
N SER A 252 -18.03 6.62 -10.51
CA SER A 252 -18.87 7.80 -10.28
C SER A 252 -18.05 9.08 -10.22
N GLN A 253 -18.71 10.25 -10.27
CA GLN A 253 -18.02 11.52 -10.05
C GLN A 253 -17.45 11.66 -8.63
N ASP A 254 -18.10 11.06 -7.61
CA ASP A 254 -17.57 10.97 -6.25
C ASP A 254 -16.28 10.14 -6.21
N GLU A 255 -16.29 8.96 -6.83
CA GLU A 255 -15.11 8.10 -6.92
C GLU A 255 -13.96 8.79 -7.65
N MET A 256 -14.26 9.47 -8.75
CA MET A 256 -13.31 10.26 -9.55
C MET A 256 -12.76 11.47 -8.75
N GLU A 257 -13.59 12.12 -7.93
CA GLU A 257 -13.17 13.25 -7.10
C GLU A 257 -12.13 12.84 -6.05
N THR A 258 -12.25 11.65 -5.46
CA THR A 258 -11.19 11.11 -4.57
C THR A 258 -9.84 10.99 -5.30
N TYR A 259 -9.80 10.58 -6.57
CA TYR A 259 -8.56 10.58 -7.36
C TYR A 259 -8.07 12.00 -7.67
N ARG A 260 -8.95 12.96 -7.94
CA ARG A 260 -8.57 14.37 -8.14
C ARG A 260 -7.95 14.97 -6.88
N LEU A 261 -8.49 14.64 -5.70
CA LEU A 261 -7.92 15.02 -4.40
C LEU A 261 -6.61 14.30 -4.08
N ALA A 262 -6.49 13.00 -4.40
CA ALA A 262 -5.24 12.24 -4.27
C ALA A 262 -4.12 12.88 -5.11
N MET A 263 -4.41 13.21 -6.37
CA MET A 263 -3.49 13.93 -7.26
C MET A 263 -3.11 15.30 -6.70
N ALA A 264 -4.09 16.10 -6.23
CA ALA A 264 -3.84 17.42 -5.66
C ALA A 264 -2.95 17.35 -4.40
N LYS A 265 -3.20 16.40 -3.48
CA LYS A 265 -2.34 16.19 -2.30
C LYS A 265 -0.92 15.78 -2.72
N LEU A 266 -0.80 14.74 -3.53
CA LEU A 266 0.50 14.16 -3.87
C LEU A 266 1.40 15.13 -4.66
N LEU A 267 0.87 15.85 -5.65
CA LEU A 267 1.66 16.80 -6.45
C LEU A 267 2.29 17.90 -5.58
N ASN A 268 1.56 18.38 -4.56
CA ASN A 268 2.06 19.41 -3.65
C ASN A 268 2.98 18.82 -2.56
N SER A 269 2.77 17.57 -2.13
CA SER A 269 3.73 16.80 -1.31
C SER A 269 4.99 16.36 -2.08
N LEU A 270 5.04 16.60 -3.39
CA LEU A 270 6.18 16.38 -4.29
C LEU A 270 6.77 17.71 -4.83
N SER A 271 6.48 18.83 -4.15
CA SER A 271 6.87 20.18 -4.58
C SER A 271 7.46 20.99 -3.42
N TRP A 272 8.57 21.68 -3.69
CA TRP A 272 9.17 22.66 -2.79
C TRP A 272 8.57 24.08 -2.97
N GLU A 273 7.70 24.29 -3.96
CA GLU A 273 7.06 25.60 -4.17
C GLU A 273 6.11 25.94 -3.01
N PRO A 274 6.09 27.20 -2.52
CA PRO A 274 5.23 27.63 -1.42
C PRO A 274 3.77 27.84 -1.84
N ARG A 275 3.46 27.76 -3.15
CA ARG A 275 2.11 27.93 -3.70
C ARG A 275 1.49 26.56 -3.95
N LEU A 276 0.34 26.29 -3.32
CA LEU A 276 -0.45 25.09 -3.63
C LEU A 276 -1.04 25.16 -5.06
N VAL A 277 -0.92 24.04 -5.78
CA VAL A 277 -1.37 23.85 -7.17
C VAL A 277 -2.47 22.79 -7.21
N THR A 278 -3.68 23.18 -7.61
CA THR A 278 -4.74 22.23 -7.97
C THR A 278 -4.69 21.99 -9.48
N PRO A 279 -4.58 20.73 -9.96
CA PRO A 279 -4.63 20.44 -11.40
C PRO A 279 -5.91 20.97 -12.05
N GLN A 280 -5.77 21.58 -13.22
CA GLN A 280 -6.90 22.18 -13.93
C GLN A 280 -7.64 21.11 -14.73
N ARG A 281 -8.95 21.04 -14.55
CA ARG A 281 -9.81 20.04 -15.21
C ARG A 281 -10.04 20.44 -16.66
N VAL A 282 -9.88 19.50 -17.58
CA VAL A 282 -9.98 19.71 -19.03
C VAL A 282 -10.95 18.69 -19.64
N GLY A 283 -11.75 19.15 -20.61
CA GLY A 283 -12.82 18.37 -21.24
C GLY A 283 -14.13 18.37 -20.44
N GLU A 284 -15.24 18.06 -21.10
CA GLU A 284 -16.59 18.04 -20.50
C GLU A 284 -16.74 16.98 -19.39
N GLN A 285 -16.00 15.88 -19.50
CA GLN A 285 -16.02 14.77 -18.55
C GLN A 285 -15.07 14.97 -17.34
N GLU A 286 -14.29 16.07 -17.33
CA GLU A 286 -13.29 16.38 -16.29
C GLU A 286 -12.31 15.22 -15.98
N THR A 287 -11.88 14.48 -17.02
CA THR A 287 -10.97 13.32 -16.90
C THR A 287 -9.50 13.65 -17.18
N LEU A 288 -9.21 14.76 -17.84
CA LEU A 288 -7.86 15.30 -18.01
C LEU A 288 -7.56 16.31 -16.90
N LEU A 289 -6.41 16.15 -16.25
CA LEU A 289 -5.89 16.99 -15.19
C LEU A 289 -4.61 17.67 -15.67
N ARG A 290 -4.71 18.93 -16.12
CA ARG A 290 -3.57 19.73 -16.57
C ARG A 290 -2.73 20.24 -15.41
N ILE A 291 -1.41 20.14 -15.54
CA ILE A 291 -0.43 20.88 -14.73
C ILE A 291 0.50 21.69 -15.63
N ASN A 292 1.10 22.74 -15.08
CA ASN A 292 2.29 23.40 -15.62
C ASN A 292 3.47 23.03 -14.71
N LEU A 293 4.52 22.42 -15.27
CA LEU A 293 5.68 21.92 -14.51
C LEU A 293 6.32 23.01 -13.64
N THR A 294 6.38 24.25 -14.14
CA THR A 294 7.01 25.37 -13.42
C THR A 294 6.23 25.84 -12.20
N GLU A 295 4.93 25.52 -12.08
CA GLU A 295 4.16 25.80 -10.86
C GLU A 295 4.47 24.83 -9.71
N LEU A 296 5.12 23.70 -10.00
CA LEU A 296 5.59 22.70 -9.03
C LEU A 296 7.11 22.77 -8.79
N GLY A 297 7.80 23.74 -9.39
CA GLY A 297 9.27 23.80 -9.41
C GLY A 297 9.92 22.69 -10.27
N TRP A 298 9.12 21.91 -10.99
CA TRP A 298 9.58 20.78 -11.81
C TRP A 298 10.12 21.26 -13.16
N ASN A 299 10.96 20.43 -13.78
CA ASN A 299 11.49 20.64 -15.12
C ASN A 299 11.24 19.40 -16.01
N SER A 300 11.70 19.41 -17.27
CA SER A 300 11.51 18.27 -18.17
C SER A 300 12.11 16.98 -17.63
N GLY A 301 13.30 17.02 -17.02
CA GLY A 301 13.95 15.83 -16.46
C GLY A 301 13.14 15.19 -15.32
N THR A 302 12.42 15.99 -14.52
CA THR A 302 11.48 15.46 -13.52
C THR A 302 10.33 14.70 -14.18
N TRP A 303 9.80 15.22 -15.30
CA TRP A 303 8.76 14.55 -16.08
C TRP A 303 9.28 13.30 -16.80
N ASP A 304 10.46 13.38 -17.38
CA ASP A 304 11.08 12.30 -18.14
C ASP A 304 11.40 11.11 -17.21
N ALA A 305 11.84 11.36 -15.96
CA ALA A 305 12.03 10.33 -14.93
C ALA A 305 10.70 9.68 -14.47
N ILE A 306 9.59 10.43 -14.45
CA ILE A 306 8.26 9.84 -14.21
C ILE A 306 7.91 8.89 -15.37
N VAL A 307 7.99 9.38 -16.61
CA VAL A 307 7.66 8.64 -17.83
C VAL A 307 8.52 7.39 -18.01
N GLU A 308 9.82 7.44 -17.70
CA GLU A 308 10.73 6.29 -17.82
C GLU A 308 10.33 5.12 -16.90
N THR A 309 9.57 5.38 -15.83
CA THR A 309 9.04 4.34 -14.92
C THR A 309 7.58 3.95 -15.21
N ASP A 310 6.90 4.60 -16.15
CA ASP A 310 5.48 4.36 -16.45
C ASP A 310 5.30 3.17 -17.43
N PRO A 311 4.71 2.03 -17.00
CA PRO A 311 4.44 0.89 -17.87
C PRO A 311 3.37 1.17 -18.94
N TYR A 312 2.63 2.28 -18.81
CA TYR A 312 1.65 2.76 -19.79
C TYR A 312 2.25 3.74 -20.81
N ALA A 313 3.53 4.12 -20.67
CA ALA A 313 4.22 5.08 -21.55
C ALA A 313 4.24 4.60 -23.02
N THR A 314 3.37 5.22 -23.82
CA THR A 314 3.18 4.91 -25.23
C THR A 314 3.26 6.18 -26.07
N THR A 315 3.92 6.08 -27.22
CA THR A 315 4.11 7.18 -28.17
C THR A 315 3.04 7.08 -29.27
N VAL A 316 2.31 8.17 -29.47
CA VAL A 316 1.14 8.20 -30.35
C VAL A 316 1.48 8.89 -31.66
N SER A 317 1.45 8.12 -32.76
CA SER A 317 1.80 8.59 -34.11
C SER A 317 0.61 9.11 -34.93
N THR A 318 -0.55 9.35 -34.30
CA THR A 318 -1.71 9.98 -34.96
C THR A 318 -1.41 11.46 -35.27
N PRO A 319 -2.14 12.12 -36.20
CA PRO A 319 -1.92 13.53 -36.49
C PRO A 319 -2.01 14.44 -35.26
N ASP A 320 -2.90 14.10 -34.31
CA ASP A 320 -3.09 14.86 -33.09
C ASP A 320 -2.06 14.51 -32.01
N GLY A 321 -1.64 13.25 -31.89
CA GLY A 321 -0.49 12.86 -31.04
C GLY A 321 0.80 13.58 -31.46
N LEU A 322 1.08 13.63 -32.76
CA LEU A 322 2.20 14.38 -33.33
C LEU A 322 2.07 15.89 -33.08
N ALA A 323 0.88 16.47 -33.24
CA ALA A 323 0.64 17.87 -32.94
C ALA A 323 0.83 18.20 -31.45
N ILE A 324 0.36 17.35 -30.54
CA ILE A 324 0.56 17.51 -29.09
C ILE A 324 2.05 17.47 -28.76
N ARG A 325 2.80 16.47 -29.25
CA ARG A 325 4.26 16.40 -29.07
C ARG A 325 4.95 17.66 -29.59
N ASP A 326 4.61 18.11 -30.79
CA ASP A 326 5.23 19.28 -31.41
C ASP A 326 4.92 20.58 -30.63
N LEU A 327 3.81 20.62 -29.88
CA LEU A 327 3.44 21.70 -28.95
C LEU A 327 4.10 21.59 -27.56
N THR A 328 4.14 20.41 -26.94
CA THR A 328 4.68 20.18 -25.57
C THR A 328 6.20 20.01 -25.55
N GLY A 329 6.77 19.42 -26.59
CA GLY A 329 8.18 19.04 -26.65
C GLY A 329 8.52 17.69 -26.01
N THR A 330 7.54 16.81 -25.76
CA THR A 330 7.76 15.44 -25.26
C THR A 330 6.89 14.42 -26.01
N ASP A 331 7.42 13.24 -26.27
CA ASP A 331 6.71 12.13 -26.92
C ASP A 331 5.64 11.48 -26.02
N VAL A 332 5.71 11.70 -24.69
CA VAL A 332 4.71 11.22 -23.70
C VAL A 332 4.16 12.43 -22.92
N PRO A 333 3.13 13.11 -23.47
CA PRO A 333 2.56 14.34 -22.91
C PRO A 333 1.53 14.13 -21.80
N ASN A 334 1.06 12.89 -21.59
CA ASN A 334 0.20 12.52 -20.48
C ASN A 334 0.68 11.24 -19.78
N VAL A 335 0.29 11.09 -18.51
CA VAL A 335 0.58 9.95 -17.63
C VAL A 335 -0.72 9.54 -16.92
N ARG A 336 -0.87 8.26 -16.55
CA ARG A 336 -2.06 7.82 -15.79
C ARG A 336 -2.02 8.26 -14.33
N ALA A 337 -3.09 8.91 -13.89
CA ALA A 337 -3.17 9.51 -12.54
C ALA A 337 -3.16 8.45 -11.41
N ASP A 338 -3.85 7.33 -11.59
CA ASP A 338 -3.89 6.23 -10.61
C ASP A 338 -2.56 5.49 -10.49
N TRP A 339 -1.88 5.25 -11.62
CA TRP A 339 -0.52 4.75 -11.63
C TRP A 339 0.44 5.74 -10.96
N PHE A 340 0.37 7.03 -11.30
CA PHE A 340 1.23 8.06 -10.73
C PHE A 340 1.05 8.16 -9.21
N VAL A 341 -0.19 8.18 -8.71
CA VAL A 341 -0.47 8.15 -7.27
C VAL A 341 0.09 6.89 -6.61
N SER A 342 0.04 5.74 -7.29
CA SER A 342 0.64 4.51 -6.75
C SER A 342 2.18 4.53 -6.80
N ARG A 343 2.82 5.04 -7.87
CA ARG A 343 4.28 4.96 -8.00
C ARG A 343 5.03 6.13 -7.36
N ALA A 344 4.60 7.37 -7.60
CA ALA A 344 5.30 8.57 -7.13
C ALA A 344 5.09 8.85 -5.62
N ALA A 345 4.10 8.22 -4.99
CA ALA A 345 3.98 8.18 -3.52
C ALA A 345 4.93 7.16 -2.86
N ARG A 346 5.80 6.45 -3.59
CA ARG A 346 6.72 5.44 -3.06
C ARG A 346 8.16 5.76 -3.50
N ALA A 347 9.12 5.49 -2.62
CA ALA A 347 10.52 5.43 -3.02
C ALA A 347 10.77 4.36 -4.13
N PRO A 348 11.81 4.51 -4.98
CA PRO A 348 12.73 5.65 -5.05
C PRO A 348 12.11 6.90 -5.70
N LEU A 349 11.13 6.76 -6.61
CA LEU A 349 10.58 7.86 -7.40
C LEU A 349 10.08 9.07 -6.56
N TYR A 350 9.52 8.82 -5.38
CA TYR A 350 9.18 9.85 -4.39
C TYR A 350 10.39 10.74 -4.01
N TYR A 351 11.54 10.12 -3.73
CA TYR A 351 12.79 10.81 -3.44
C TYR A 351 13.37 11.51 -4.67
N ASP A 352 13.28 10.89 -5.84
CA ASP A 352 13.86 11.40 -7.08
C ASP A 352 13.15 12.68 -7.55
N ILE A 353 11.82 12.74 -7.43
CA ILE A 353 11.02 13.94 -7.76
C ILE A 353 11.29 15.09 -6.78
N LEU A 354 11.41 14.81 -5.47
CA LEU A 354 11.74 15.83 -4.46
C LEU A 354 13.24 16.20 -4.42
N GLY A 355 14.11 15.42 -5.06
CA GLY A 355 15.57 15.55 -4.94
C GLY A 355 16.07 15.32 -3.51
N ILE A 356 15.51 14.35 -2.80
CA ILE A 356 15.94 14.00 -1.43
C ILE A 356 17.29 13.28 -1.52
N PRO A 357 18.37 13.81 -0.92
CA PRO A 357 19.73 13.29 -1.08
C PRO A 357 19.94 11.97 -0.34
N GLU A 358 21.00 11.24 -0.72
CA GLU A 358 21.30 9.90 -0.20
C GLU A 358 21.77 9.88 1.27
N GLN A 359 22.07 11.05 1.85
CA GLN A 359 22.51 11.22 3.23
C GLN A 359 21.64 12.22 3.97
N PHE A 360 21.25 11.90 5.21
CA PHE A 360 20.51 12.81 6.10
C PHE A 360 21.22 14.16 6.28
N ASP A 361 22.53 14.09 6.45
CA ASP A 361 23.44 15.22 6.60
C ASP A 361 23.33 16.24 5.45
N ASP A 362 23.13 15.76 4.22
CA ASP A 362 23.00 16.61 3.03
C ASP A 362 21.57 17.11 2.81
N LEU A 363 20.56 16.47 3.41
CA LEU A 363 19.21 17.02 3.51
C LEU A 363 19.19 18.27 4.41
N LEU A 364 19.90 18.23 5.55
CA LEU A 364 20.03 19.37 6.47
C LEU A 364 20.72 20.59 5.82
N LYS A 365 21.71 20.34 4.95
CA LYS A 365 22.47 21.36 4.22
C LYS A 365 21.73 21.96 3.02
N ARG A 366 20.55 21.43 2.63
CA ARG A 366 19.76 21.95 1.50
C ARG A 366 19.37 23.42 1.71
N PRO A 367 19.41 24.30 0.68
CA PRO A 367 19.05 25.71 0.82
C PRO A 367 17.63 25.97 1.34
N GLU A 368 16.70 25.03 1.12
CA GLU A 368 15.30 25.10 1.57
C GLU A 368 15.11 24.69 3.05
N ILE A 369 16.12 24.06 3.66
CA ILE A 369 16.11 23.60 5.06
C ILE A 369 17.13 24.41 5.88
N ASN A 370 18.40 24.38 5.47
CA ASN A 370 19.55 25.08 6.07
C ASN A 370 19.51 25.01 7.62
N LEU A 371 19.58 23.78 8.14
CA LEU A 371 19.36 23.47 9.54
C LEU A 371 20.61 22.86 10.19
N ASP A 372 20.96 23.38 11.36
CA ASP A 372 22.07 22.89 12.19
C ASP A 372 21.48 22.20 13.43
N VAL A 373 21.35 20.87 13.37
CA VAL A 373 20.75 20.06 14.44
C VAL A 373 21.68 19.98 15.66
N ASP A 374 22.98 19.88 15.44
CA ASP A 374 24.00 19.81 16.49
C ASP A 374 24.02 21.09 17.33
N GLN A 375 24.02 22.26 16.68
CA GLN A 375 23.96 23.54 17.38
C GLN A 375 22.62 23.74 18.09
N ASN A 376 21.51 23.19 17.58
CA ASN A 376 20.22 23.18 18.29
C ASN A 376 20.23 22.27 19.53
N ILE A 377 20.92 21.13 19.49
CA ILE A 377 21.10 20.22 20.63
C ILE A 377 22.12 20.81 21.63
N ALA A 378 23.13 21.51 21.17
CA ALA A 378 24.13 22.19 22.00
C ALA A 378 23.56 23.43 22.72
N ASP A 379 22.68 24.19 22.06
CA ASP A 379 22.00 25.37 22.63
C ASP A 379 20.77 25.00 23.48
N ASP A 380 20.44 23.71 23.63
CA ASP A 380 19.21 23.19 24.25
C ASP A 380 17.92 23.80 23.66
N LYS A 381 17.89 24.00 22.33
CA LYS A 381 16.72 24.46 21.56
C LYS A 381 15.82 23.31 21.07
N VAL A 382 16.37 22.09 21.03
CA VAL A 382 15.66 20.88 20.61
C VAL A 382 14.51 20.55 21.58
N VAL A 383 13.38 20.09 21.07
CA VAL A 383 12.24 19.58 21.86
C VAL A 383 12.13 18.07 21.65
N ARG A 384 12.24 17.28 22.73
CA ARG A 384 12.25 15.82 22.70
C ARG A 384 11.10 15.19 23.47
N ALA A 385 10.74 13.98 23.06
CA ALA A 385 10.03 12.99 23.86
C ALA A 385 10.58 11.59 23.53
N ALA A 386 10.62 10.70 24.52
CA ALA A 386 10.89 9.29 24.28
C ALA A 386 9.96 8.41 25.11
N PHE A 387 9.65 7.24 24.57
CA PHE A 387 8.60 6.34 25.07
C PHE A 387 8.97 4.89 24.81
N VAL A 388 8.58 4.00 25.72
CA VAL A 388 8.91 2.57 25.68
C VAL A 388 8.03 1.82 24.69
N GLU A 389 6.75 2.20 24.56
CA GLU A 389 5.81 1.60 23.59
C GLU A 389 5.61 2.50 22.37
N SER A 390 6.38 2.25 21.30
CA SER A 390 6.32 3.04 20.07
C SER A 390 5.06 2.76 19.22
N GLY A 391 4.55 1.53 19.22
CA GLY A 391 3.35 1.13 18.45
C GLY A 391 3.60 0.86 16.96
N VAL A 392 4.81 1.14 16.46
CA VAL A 392 5.31 0.75 15.12
C VAL A 392 6.54 -0.16 15.20
N SER A 393 7.24 -0.15 16.35
CA SER A 393 8.33 -1.04 16.74
C SER A 393 7.96 -1.82 18.01
N ASP A 394 8.59 -2.97 18.23
CA ASP A 394 8.56 -3.72 19.49
C ASP A 394 9.43 -3.05 20.59
N ASN A 395 10.23 -2.03 20.26
CA ASN A 395 11.17 -1.33 21.16
C ASN A 395 10.79 0.13 21.47
N ASN A 396 11.54 0.73 22.38
CA ASN A 396 11.51 2.17 22.64
C ASN A 396 11.85 3.02 21.39
N ARG A 397 11.26 4.20 21.27
CA ARG A 397 11.54 5.19 20.21
C ARG A 397 11.74 6.57 20.83
N LEU A 398 12.62 7.37 20.23
CA LEU A 398 12.83 8.79 20.58
C LEU A 398 12.36 9.64 19.40
N ILE A 399 11.68 10.75 19.68
CA ILE A 399 11.38 11.80 18.70
C ILE A 399 11.97 13.12 19.16
N GLU A 400 12.51 13.89 18.23
CA GLU A 400 12.97 15.25 18.46
C GLU A 400 12.49 16.21 17.37
N ARG A 401 12.26 17.46 17.76
CA ARG A 401 11.85 18.55 16.90
C ARG A 401 12.89 19.67 16.93
N HIS A 402 13.27 20.09 15.75
CA HIS A 402 14.01 21.31 15.48
C HIS A 402 13.06 22.31 14.81
N ALA A 403 13.09 23.58 15.23
CA ALA A 403 12.30 24.63 14.60
C ALA A 403 13.08 25.23 13.42
N PHE A 404 12.44 25.36 12.26
CA PHE A 404 13.05 25.98 11.06
C PHE A 404 12.04 26.84 10.29
N THR A 405 12.48 27.50 9.21
CA THR A 405 11.70 28.54 8.50
C THR A 405 10.30 28.12 8.06
N HIS A 406 10.08 26.83 7.76
CA HIS A 406 8.80 26.34 7.23
C HIS A 406 7.91 25.58 8.23
N GLY A 407 8.37 25.34 9.46
CA GLY A 407 7.60 24.66 10.51
C GLY A 407 8.48 23.84 11.46
N GLY A 408 8.04 22.64 11.80
CA GLY A 408 8.86 21.63 12.47
C GLY A 408 9.66 20.80 11.49
N PHE A 409 10.92 20.55 11.83
CA PHE A 409 11.74 19.48 11.27
C PHE A 409 11.91 18.41 12.35
N TRP A 410 11.32 17.26 12.13
CA TRP A 410 11.26 16.16 13.09
C TRP A 410 12.21 15.04 12.68
N VAL A 411 12.93 14.51 13.67
CA VAL A 411 13.78 13.33 13.55
C VAL A 411 13.29 12.31 14.57
N SER A 412 13.10 11.06 14.16
CA SER A 412 12.94 9.94 15.09
C SER A 412 14.15 9.02 15.04
N TYR A 413 14.47 8.44 16.19
CA TYR A 413 15.48 7.40 16.32
C TYR A 413 14.78 6.10 16.73
N ASP A 414 14.98 5.08 15.91
CA ASP A 414 14.40 3.75 16.03
C ASP A 414 15.47 2.73 16.44
N PHE A 415 15.10 1.77 17.29
CA PHE A 415 16.04 0.91 18.01
C PHE A 415 15.69 -0.58 17.85
N ALA A 416 16.70 -1.45 17.78
CA ALA A 416 16.53 -2.91 17.72
C ALA A 416 16.50 -3.59 19.11
N SER A 417 16.93 -2.89 20.15
CA SER A 417 16.78 -3.26 21.57
C SER A 417 16.20 -2.09 22.38
N SER A 418 15.93 -2.34 23.66
CA SER A 418 15.60 -1.32 24.68
C SER A 418 16.52 -1.49 25.91
N THR A 419 17.78 -1.86 25.67
CA THR A 419 18.79 -2.20 26.69
C THR A 419 20.13 -1.54 26.34
N ASP A 420 21.01 -1.44 27.34
CA ASP A 420 22.39 -0.96 27.15
C ASP A 420 22.40 0.43 26.47
N SER A 421 23.27 0.67 25.48
CA SER A 421 23.29 1.91 24.70
C SER A 421 22.02 2.21 23.91
N GLN A 422 21.04 1.29 23.83
CA GLN A 422 19.75 1.51 23.15
C GLN A 422 18.60 1.89 24.11
N ASN A 423 18.89 1.98 25.41
CA ASN A 423 17.92 2.34 26.45
C ASN A 423 17.74 3.86 26.57
N VAL A 424 16.70 4.42 25.93
CA VAL A 424 16.42 5.87 25.94
C VAL A 424 16.09 6.45 27.32
N LEU A 425 15.78 5.61 28.32
CA LEU A 425 15.56 6.04 29.71
C LEU A 425 16.86 6.18 30.50
N GLU A 426 17.97 5.64 29.99
CA GLU A 426 19.32 5.70 30.57
C GLU A 426 20.20 6.68 29.79
N HIS A 427 20.09 6.70 28.45
CA HIS A 427 20.84 7.59 27.55
C HIS A 427 19.93 8.54 26.74
N PRO A 428 19.35 9.59 27.35
CA PRO A 428 18.40 10.49 26.69
C PRO A 428 19.04 11.66 25.90
N LEU A 429 20.38 11.80 25.87
CA LEU A 429 21.02 13.05 25.42
C LEU A 429 21.33 13.16 23.91
N GLY A 430 21.12 12.09 23.12
CA GLY A 430 21.27 12.11 21.66
C GLY A 430 22.15 10.95 21.16
N PRO A 431 22.40 10.87 19.85
CA PRO A 431 23.39 9.95 19.28
C PRO A 431 24.84 10.32 19.64
N ASP A 432 25.08 11.56 20.13
CA ASP A 432 26.42 12.10 20.37
C ASP A 432 26.73 12.46 21.82
N GLY A 433 27.97 12.16 22.23
CA GLY A 433 28.57 12.61 23.49
C GLY A 433 28.95 11.48 24.45
N PRO A 434 29.22 11.80 25.73
CA PRO A 434 29.65 10.83 26.74
C PRO A 434 28.48 10.07 27.42
N ASP A 435 27.27 10.22 26.89
CA ASP A 435 25.99 9.74 27.44
C ASP A 435 24.98 9.56 26.28
N SER A 436 25.50 9.00 25.18
CA SER A 436 24.83 8.84 23.90
C SER A 436 24.12 7.50 23.76
N PHE A 437 23.16 7.44 22.83
CA PHE A 437 22.50 6.19 22.43
C PHE A 437 22.98 5.68 21.07
N ASP A 438 22.96 4.36 20.88
CA ASP A 438 23.12 3.71 19.58
C ASP A 438 21.73 3.45 18.97
N HIS A 439 21.49 3.83 17.72
CA HIS A 439 20.21 3.64 17.01
C HIS A 439 20.39 2.82 15.72
N ASP A 440 19.30 2.23 15.22
CA ASP A 440 19.32 1.33 14.06
C ASP A 440 18.70 1.94 12.78
N GLY A 441 18.03 3.07 12.92
CA GLY A 441 17.42 3.81 11.82
C GLY A 441 16.52 4.94 12.32
N GLY A 442 15.79 5.55 11.40
CA GLY A 442 14.92 6.68 11.74
C GLY A 442 13.97 7.10 10.62
N GLU A 443 13.08 8.01 10.99
CA GLU A 443 12.09 8.64 10.13
C GLU A 443 12.20 10.16 10.31
N ILE A 444 12.41 10.86 9.22
CA ILE A 444 12.57 12.32 9.15
C ILE A 444 11.29 12.88 8.54
N ILE A 445 10.66 13.85 9.20
CA ILE A 445 9.41 14.47 8.74
C ILE A 445 9.52 15.99 8.84
N TRP A 446 9.28 16.72 7.76
CA TRP A 446 9.34 18.18 7.77
C TRP A 446 8.20 18.83 7.00
N ASN A 447 7.84 20.05 7.39
CA ASN A 447 6.91 20.86 6.62
C ASN A 447 7.58 21.41 5.34
N LEU A 448 7.01 21.12 4.19
CA LEU A 448 7.34 21.77 2.92
C LEU A 448 6.93 23.26 2.96
N PRO A 449 7.49 24.12 2.08
CA PRO A 449 7.16 25.55 2.06
C PRO A 449 5.67 25.88 1.83
N ASN A 450 4.90 24.98 1.21
CA ASN A 450 3.45 25.09 1.04
C ASN A 450 2.61 24.61 2.26
N GLY A 451 3.26 24.11 3.32
CA GLY A 451 2.63 23.65 4.55
C GLY A 451 2.32 22.15 4.62
N LEU A 452 2.36 21.42 3.50
CA LEU A 452 2.29 19.96 3.51
C LEU A 452 3.54 19.34 4.15
N GLN A 453 3.58 18.01 4.26
CA GLN A 453 4.73 17.26 4.79
C GLN A 453 5.47 16.53 3.68
N ALA A 454 6.78 16.38 3.88
CA ALA A 454 7.65 15.44 3.18
C ALA A 454 8.41 14.56 4.19
N TYR A 455 8.91 13.43 3.70
CA TYR A 455 9.36 12.30 4.51
C TYR A 455 10.70 11.73 4.00
N MET A 456 11.51 11.18 4.89
CA MET A 456 12.71 10.39 4.54
C MET A 456 12.91 9.29 5.58
N LEU A 457 13.22 8.07 5.15
CA LEU A 457 13.66 7.00 6.05
C LEU A 457 15.18 6.85 5.98
N VAL A 458 15.80 6.56 7.11
CA VAL A 458 17.25 6.36 7.24
C VAL A 458 17.60 5.09 8.00
N ASP A 459 18.78 4.53 7.73
CA ASP A 459 19.45 3.57 8.62
C ASP A 459 20.25 4.28 9.73
N GLY A 460 20.84 3.51 10.66
CA GLY A 460 21.59 4.05 11.79
C GLY A 460 22.91 4.76 11.44
N ASP A 461 23.37 4.67 10.19
CA ASP A 461 24.51 5.42 9.65
C ASP A 461 24.05 6.73 8.94
N GLY A 462 22.74 6.97 8.85
CA GLY A 462 22.14 8.16 8.22
C GLY A 462 21.87 8.03 6.71
N ASN A 463 22.09 6.86 6.11
CA ASN A 463 21.87 6.64 4.67
C ASN A 463 20.37 6.58 4.37
N ARG A 464 19.95 7.19 3.25
CA ARG A 464 18.58 7.16 2.73
C ARG A 464 18.15 5.74 2.34
N ILE A 465 17.11 5.20 2.97
CA ILE A 465 16.53 3.89 2.64
C ILE A 465 15.11 4.00 2.05
N GLU A 466 14.74 3.11 1.13
CA GLU A 466 13.39 3.09 0.53
C GLU A 466 12.32 2.52 1.49
N LYS A 467 12.72 1.57 2.34
CA LYS A 467 11.85 0.80 3.23
C LYS A 467 12.50 0.58 4.59
N GLY A 468 11.72 0.79 5.65
CA GLY A 468 12.11 0.46 7.02
C GLY A 468 12.26 -1.06 7.22
N PRO A 469 13.34 -1.56 7.86
CA PRO A 469 13.50 -2.99 8.13
C PRO A 469 12.41 -3.53 9.07
N ILE A 470 11.76 -4.63 8.68
CA ILE A 470 10.62 -5.25 9.41
C ILE A 470 11.02 -5.77 10.82
N SER A 471 12.32 -5.88 11.10
CA SER A 471 12.87 -6.16 12.43
C SER A 471 12.92 -4.95 13.36
N ILE A 472 12.71 -3.75 12.84
CA ILE A 472 12.75 -2.47 13.57
C ILE A 472 11.35 -1.84 13.54
N VAL A 473 10.76 -1.62 12.35
CA VAL A 473 9.44 -1.00 12.17
C VAL A 473 8.55 -1.77 11.20
N ALA A 474 7.24 -1.79 11.42
CA ALA A 474 6.29 -2.48 10.54
C ALA A 474 4.99 -1.70 10.29
N ASP A 475 4.52 -1.73 9.05
CA ASP A 475 3.21 -1.23 8.62
C ASP A 475 2.29 -2.41 8.31
N ASP A 476 1.42 -2.78 9.25
CA ASP A 476 0.46 -3.90 9.11
C ASP A 476 -0.59 -3.69 7.99
N LYS A 477 -0.64 -2.51 7.35
CA LYS A 477 -1.45 -2.23 6.15
C LYS A 477 -0.76 -2.64 4.84
N GLN A 478 0.56 -2.88 4.84
CA GLN A 478 1.28 -3.40 3.67
C GLN A 478 1.29 -4.93 3.64
N SER A 479 1.23 -5.49 2.43
CA SER A 479 1.22 -6.95 2.22
C SER A 479 2.55 -7.63 2.59
N ASP A 480 3.66 -6.90 2.55
CA ASP A 480 4.99 -7.33 3.01
C ASP A 480 5.31 -6.82 4.44
N ARG A 481 4.41 -6.04 5.06
CA ARG A 481 4.56 -5.34 6.34
C ARG A 481 5.68 -4.30 6.43
N ALA A 482 6.33 -3.94 5.32
CA ALA A 482 7.42 -2.97 5.34
C ALA A 482 6.87 -1.54 5.37
N VAL A 483 7.44 -0.66 6.20
CA VAL A 483 7.17 0.79 6.11
C VAL A 483 7.81 1.30 4.83
N VAL A 484 7.03 1.82 3.88
CA VAL A 484 7.53 2.35 2.60
C VAL A 484 7.52 3.88 2.65
N CYS A 485 8.67 4.52 2.38
CA CYS A 485 8.74 5.98 2.46
C CYS A 485 7.81 6.65 1.43
N GLY A 486 7.29 7.82 1.79
CA GLY A 486 6.15 8.45 1.13
C GLY A 486 4.84 7.82 1.60
N LEU A 487 4.48 6.65 1.08
CA LEU A 487 3.13 6.06 1.23
C LEU A 487 2.75 5.72 2.67
N SER A 488 3.56 4.92 3.37
CA SER A 488 3.25 4.54 4.75
C SER A 488 3.25 5.78 5.64
N CYS A 489 4.22 6.68 5.44
CA CYS A 489 4.33 7.94 6.15
C CYS A 489 3.07 8.81 5.95
N MET A 490 2.58 9.00 4.72
CA MET A 490 1.35 9.74 4.43
C MET A 490 0.10 9.10 5.05
N SER A 491 0.04 7.76 5.12
CA SER A 491 -1.07 7.03 5.74
C SER A 491 -1.07 7.13 7.26
N CYS A 492 0.10 7.05 7.91
CA CYS A 492 0.25 7.20 9.36
C CYS A 492 0.12 8.67 9.80
N HIS A 493 0.61 9.60 9.00
CA HIS A 493 0.57 11.05 9.23
C HIS A 493 -0.52 11.73 8.41
N SER A 494 -1.67 11.05 8.21
CA SER A 494 -2.81 11.57 7.44
C SER A 494 -3.28 12.96 7.93
N ASN A 495 -3.13 13.19 9.24
CA ASN A 495 -3.50 14.41 9.97
C ASN A 495 -2.26 15.05 10.66
N GLY A 496 -1.05 14.83 10.13
CA GLY A 496 0.19 15.42 10.63
C GLY A 496 0.88 14.59 11.71
N MET A 497 1.61 15.26 12.61
CA MET A 497 2.47 14.58 13.60
C MET A 497 1.66 13.83 14.67
N ILE A 498 1.96 12.53 14.83
CA ILE A 498 1.31 11.67 15.83
C ILE A 498 1.76 12.10 17.23
N ARG A 499 0.82 12.54 18.08
CA ARG A 499 1.11 12.91 19.46
C ARG A 499 1.53 11.68 20.28
N LYS A 500 2.63 11.80 21.01
CA LYS A 500 3.16 10.79 21.93
C LYS A 500 3.43 11.42 23.29
N GLN A 501 3.27 10.64 24.36
CA GLN A 501 3.58 11.07 25.72
C GLN A 501 5.06 10.81 26.02
N ASP A 502 5.74 11.76 26.65
CA ASP A 502 7.12 11.58 27.11
C ASP A 502 7.19 10.81 28.45
N GLU A 503 8.13 9.87 28.53
CA GLU A 503 8.45 9.09 29.72
C GLU A 503 9.80 9.50 30.36
N VAL A 504 10.68 10.20 29.64
CA VAL A 504 12.00 10.61 30.14
C VAL A 504 11.90 11.71 31.20
N ARG A 505 11.17 12.80 30.94
CA ARG A 505 10.96 13.90 31.90
C ARG A 505 10.40 13.41 33.23
N PRO A 506 9.29 12.63 33.32
CA PRO A 506 8.80 12.15 34.60
C PRO A 506 9.79 11.18 35.30
N ASN A 507 10.54 10.37 34.56
CA ASN A 507 11.61 9.53 35.13
C ASN A 507 12.73 10.38 35.76
N VAL A 508 13.25 11.36 35.03
CA VAL A 508 14.33 12.27 35.50
C VAL A 508 13.87 13.15 36.65
N LEU A 509 12.59 13.58 36.69
CA LEU A 509 12.03 14.30 37.83
C LEU A 509 11.89 13.42 39.08
N ALA A 510 11.54 12.14 38.93
CA ALA A 510 11.42 11.19 40.04
C ALA A 510 12.79 10.75 40.59
N ASN A 511 13.76 10.52 39.70
CA ASN A 511 15.06 9.92 40.00
C ASN A 511 16.24 10.89 39.83
N ARG A 512 16.00 12.20 40.03
CA ARG A 512 16.94 13.29 39.66
C ARG A 512 18.39 13.11 40.10
N ASP A 513 18.63 12.59 41.31
CA ASP A 513 19.99 12.39 41.84
C ASP A 513 20.78 11.27 41.10
N ALA A 514 20.12 10.44 40.30
CA ALA A 514 20.74 9.41 39.46
C ALA A 514 21.22 9.92 38.09
N PHE A 515 20.76 11.10 37.65
CA PHE A 515 21.08 11.66 36.33
C PHE A 515 22.10 12.82 36.44
N PRO A 516 23.40 12.62 36.11
CA PRO A 516 24.41 13.67 36.23
C PRO A 516 24.09 14.95 35.44
N ASN A 517 23.36 14.78 34.34
CA ASN A 517 22.97 15.84 33.40
C ASN A 517 21.50 16.29 33.55
N ALA A 518 20.83 15.99 34.67
CA ALA A 518 19.37 16.17 34.84
C ALA A 518 18.83 17.53 34.35
N ASP A 519 19.51 18.64 34.66
CA ASP A 519 19.05 19.97 34.23
C ASP A 519 19.16 20.22 32.72
N ARG A 520 20.04 19.51 31.99
CA ARG A 520 20.09 19.55 30.52
C ARG A 520 18.94 18.73 29.93
N ILE A 521 18.76 17.51 30.43
CA ILE A 521 17.67 16.62 29.99
C ILE A 521 16.31 17.31 30.19
N LEU A 522 16.09 17.94 31.35
CA LEU A 522 14.84 18.67 31.66
C LEU A 522 14.65 20.00 30.90
N ARG A 523 15.62 20.43 30.09
CA ARG A 523 15.43 21.51 29.08
C ARG A 523 15.05 20.94 27.72
N GLN A 524 15.75 19.90 27.28
CA GLN A 524 15.52 19.25 25.98
C GLN A 524 14.21 18.44 25.94
N TYR A 525 13.78 17.90 27.08
CA TYR A 525 12.47 17.24 27.29
C TYR A 525 11.58 18.17 28.11
N PRO A 526 10.84 19.12 27.49
CA PRO A 526 10.06 20.12 28.20
C PRO A 526 8.73 19.55 28.76
N ASP A 527 7.98 20.37 29.49
CA ASP A 527 6.66 19.97 29.98
C ASP A 527 5.66 19.69 28.83
N ALA A 528 4.69 18.82 29.10
CA ALA A 528 3.71 18.35 28.11
C ALA A 528 2.96 19.49 27.38
N GLU A 529 2.76 20.65 28.03
CA GLU A 529 2.17 21.84 27.42
C GLU A 529 3.01 22.39 26.25
N VAL A 530 4.34 22.34 26.36
CA VAL A 530 5.27 22.86 25.33
C VAL A 530 5.35 21.92 24.13
N ILE A 531 5.52 20.61 24.35
CA ILE A 531 5.61 19.66 23.23
C ILE A 531 4.26 19.50 22.51
N ASN A 532 3.13 19.49 23.23
CA ASN A 532 1.82 19.52 22.59
C ASN A 532 1.60 20.85 21.84
N GLY A 533 2.05 21.99 22.37
CA GLY A 533 1.98 23.27 21.68
C GLY A 533 2.65 23.26 20.31
N VAL A 534 3.88 22.74 20.19
CA VAL A 534 4.58 22.66 18.89
C VAL A 534 4.02 21.58 17.95
N LEU A 535 3.46 20.49 18.50
CA LEU A 535 2.71 19.50 17.72
C LEU A 535 1.42 20.10 17.14
N ASP A 536 0.71 20.90 17.93
CA ASP A 536 -0.53 21.58 17.53
C ASP A 536 -0.24 22.69 16.48
N GLU A 537 0.88 23.41 16.59
CA GLU A 537 1.34 24.37 15.57
C GLU A 537 1.67 23.70 14.22
N ASP A 538 2.37 22.57 14.24
CA ASP A 538 2.73 21.82 13.02
C ASP A 538 1.52 21.12 12.39
N ALA A 539 0.61 20.58 13.21
CA ALA A 539 -0.65 20.01 12.75
C ALA A 539 -1.56 21.07 12.12
N ALA A 540 -1.77 22.23 12.76
CA ALA A 540 -2.59 23.30 12.22
C ALA A 540 -2.06 23.87 10.89
N ARG A 541 -0.73 23.87 10.69
CA ARG A 541 -0.08 24.20 9.42
C ARG A 541 -0.42 23.17 8.32
N PHE A 542 -0.31 21.89 8.64
CA PHE A 542 -0.60 20.79 7.73
C PHE A 542 -2.08 20.72 7.35
N GLU A 543 -2.98 20.76 8.35
CA GLU A 543 -4.43 20.85 8.17
C GLU A 543 -4.83 22.08 7.33
N GLY A 544 -4.18 23.22 7.53
CA GLY A 544 -4.41 24.44 6.74
C GLY A 544 -4.06 24.28 5.26
N ALA A 545 -3.00 23.54 4.94
CA ALA A 545 -2.62 23.22 3.56
C ALA A 545 -3.58 22.20 2.93
N LEU A 546 -3.95 21.14 3.66
CA LEU A 546 -4.93 20.13 3.24
C LEU A 546 -6.30 20.74 2.94
N LYS A 547 -6.81 21.58 3.86
CA LYS A 547 -8.04 22.37 3.70
C LYS A 547 -8.00 23.26 2.45
N SER A 548 -6.83 23.84 2.14
CA SER A 548 -6.64 24.66 0.93
C SER A 548 -6.68 23.84 -0.37
N LEU A 549 -6.55 22.52 -0.30
CA LEU A 549 -6.75 21.56 -1.40
C LEU A 549 -8.15 20.90 -1.38
N GLY A 550 -9.03 21.26 -0.44
CA GLY A 550 -10.37 20.68 -0.27
C GLY A 550 -10.44 19.48 0.69
N LEU A 551 -9.32 19.07 1.29
CA LEU A 551 -9.23 17.91 2.19
C LEU A 551 -9.58 18.29 3.64
N ASP A 552 -10.87 18.55 3.86
CA ASP A 552 -11.43 19.11 5.11
C ASP A 552 -11.66 18.09 6.24
N ARG A 553 -11.63 16.78 5.96
CA ARG A 553 -11.97 15.70 6.90
C ARG A 553 -11.08 14.47 6.75
N LEU A 554 -9.77 14.65 6.69
CA LEU A 554 -8.85 13.52 6.65
C LEU A 554 -8.90 12.72 7.96
N THR A 555 -8.76 11.41 7.80
CA THR A 555 -8.63 10.39 8.84
C THR A 555 -7.58 9.37 8.37
N GLU A 556 -7.09 8.53 9.27
CA GLU A 556 -6.19 7.41 8.91
C GLU A 556 -6.85 6.44 7.90
N THR A 557 -8.19 6.42 7.88
CA THR A 557 -9.06 5.55 7.09
C THR A 557 -9.71 6.24 5.88
N SER A 558 -9.35 7.49 5.57
CA SER A 558 -9.80 8.21 4.36
C SER A 558 -8.66 8.85 3.56
N GLU A 559 -7.41 8.52 3.87
CA GLU A 559 -6.22 9.10 3.24
C GLU A 559 -6.13 8.73 1.74
N PRO A 560 -6.38 9.68 0.81
CA PRO A 560 -6.69 9.33 -0.56
C PRO A 560 -5.46 8.84 -1.34
N VAL A 561 -4.24 9.27 -1.00
CA VAL A 561 -3.03 8.81 -1.69
C VAL A 561 -2.82 7.32 -1.43
N TYR A 562 -2.91 6.91 -0.16
CA TYR A 562 -2.90 5.52 0.27
C TYR A 562 -4.05 4.71 -0.35
N HIS A 563 -5.30 5.17 -0.22
CA HIS A 563 -6.46 4.42 -0.71
C HIS A 563 -6.46 4.26 -2.23
N MET A 564 -6.14 5.31 -3.02
CA MET A 564 -6.07 5.19 -4.48
C MET A 564 -4.90 4.29 -4.91
N ALA A 565 -3.76 4.36 -4.22
CA ALA A 565 -2.65 3.45 -4.49
C ALA A 565 -2.99 1.98 -4.18
N LYS A 566 -3.77 1.70 -3.12
CA LYS A 566 -4.30 0.37 -2.81
C LYS A 566 -5.32 -0.10 -3.83
N ARG A 567 -6.19 0.77 -4.36
CA ARG A 567 -7.10 0.46 -5.47
C ARG A 567 -6.32 0.06 -6.72
N PHE A 568 -5.24 0.77 -7.06
CA PHE A 568 -4.37 0.41 -8.18
C PHE A 568 -3.71 -0.98 -8.02
N GLU A 569 -3.32 -1.37 -6.80
CA GLU A 569 -2.73 -2.70 -6.50
C GLU A 569 -3.70 -3.89 -6.68
N GLN A 570 -5.01 -3.66 -6.84
CA GLN A 570 -6.03 -4.73 -6.93
C GLN A 570 -5.93 -5.56 -8.23
N ALA A 571 -6.66 -6.68 -8.27
CA ALA A 571 -6.73 -7.51 -9.45
C ALA A 571 -7.59 -6.85 -10.54
N VAL A 572 -7.04 -6.75 -11.75
CA VAL A 572 -7.70 -6.16 -12.94
C VAL A 572 -8.69 -7.17 -13.48
N ASP A 573 -9.94 -6.75 -13.74
CA ASP A 573 -10.96 -7.52 -14.46
C ASP A 573 -11.12 -7.04 -15.91
N ARG A 574 -12.03 -7.67 -16.66
CA ARG A 574 -12.22 -7.38 -18.09
C ARG A 574 -12.63 -5.94 -18.37
N SER A 575 -13.48 -5.34 -17.53
CA SER A 575 -13.98 -3.99 -17.73
C SER A 575 -12.88 -2.96 -17.54
N LEU A 576 -12.17 -3.05 -16.41
CA LEU A 576 -11.00 -2.20 -16.17
C LEU A 576 -9.91 -2.44 -17.22
N ALA A 577 -9.60 -3.69 -17.59
CA ALA A 577 -8.59 -3.99 -18.61
C ALA A 577 -8.92 -3.34 -19.97
N ALA A 578 -10.15 -3.47 -20.46
CA ALA A 578 -10.58 -2.87 -21.73
C ALA A 578 -10.48 -1.33 -21.69
N ALA A 579 -10.96 -0.73 -20.59
CA ALA A 579 -10.88 0.71 -20.35
C ALA A 579 -9.43 1.23 -20.23
N GLU A 580 -8.51 0.43 -19.65
CA GLU A 580 -7.08 0.73 -19.56
C GLU A 580 -6.34 0.64 -20.90
N PHE A 581 -6.85 -0.11 -21.88
CA PHE A 581 -6.41 -0.07 -23.28
C PHE A 581 -7.15 0.99 -24.13
N GLY A 582 -8.23 1.61 -23.61
CA GLY A 582 -9.04 2.59 -24.33
C GLY A 582 -9.96 1.99 -25.40
N VAL A 583 -10.44 0.76 -25.19
CA VAL A 583 -11.32 -0.01 -26.09
C VAL A 583 -12.55 -0.56 -25.36
N THR A 584 -13.58 -1.02 -26.07
CA THR A 584 -14.73 -1.70 -25.43
C THR A 584 -14.38 -3.13 -25.00
N GLU A 585 -15.18 -3.73 -24.12
CA GLU A 585 -14.96 -5.11 -23.67
C GLU A 585 -15.03 -6.14 -24.82
N GLU A 586 -15.91 -5.92 -25.81
CA GLU A 586 -16.01 -6.76 -27.00
C GLU A 586 -14.77 -6.63 -27.89
N GLN A 587 -14.28 -5.40 -28.06
CA GLN A 587 -13.04 -5.13 -28.80
C GLN A 587 -11.85 -5.78 -28.11
N PHE A 588 -11.73 -5.64 -26.78
CA PHE A 588 -10.67 -6.26 -25.99
C PHE A 588 -10.69 -7.79 -26.07
N VAL A 589 -11.87 -8.42 -26.04
CA VAL A 589 -11.99 -9.88 -26.23
C VAL A 589 -11.62 -10.30 -27.65
N SER A 590 -12.01 -9.54 -28.69
CA SER A 590 -11.60 -9.82 -30.08
C SER A 590 -10.07 -9.72 -30.26
N LEU A 591 -9.46 -8.67 -29.69
CA LEU A 591 -8.01 -8.49 -29.68
C LEU A 591 -7.30 -9.69 -29.01
N LEU A 592 -7.80 -10.17 -27.87
CA LEU A 592 -7.30 -11.39 -27.22
C LEU A 592 -7.61 -12.71 -27.97
N ASP A 593 -8.57 -12.74 -28.90
CA ASP A 593 -8.74 -13.86 -29.85
C ASP A 593 -7.75 -13.78 -31.02
N GLU A 594 -7.34 -12.58 -31.41
CA GLU A 594 -6.41 -12.30 -32.51
C GLU A 594 -4.93 -12.37 -32.10
N THR A 595 -4.59 -12.26 -30.81
CA THR A 595 -3.21 -12.35 -30.27
C THR A 595 -3.00 -13.56 -29.33
N PRO A 596 -2.77 -14.79 -29.83
CA PRO A 596 -2.64 -16.00 -29.01
C PRO A 596 -1.46 -16.04 -28.02
N GLU A 597 -0.47 -15.14 -28.13
CA GLU A 597 0.64 -15.02 -27.19
C GLU A 597 0.18 -14.26 -25.93
N ILE A 598 -0.27 -13.01 -26.09
CA ILE A 598 -0.87 -12.16 -25.04
C ILE A 598 -2.02 -12.91 -24.32
N ALA A 599 -2.82 -13.67 -25.07
CA ALA A 599 -3.91 -14.46 -24.53
C ALA A 599 -3.49 -15.61 -23.59
N ARG A 600 -2.20 -15.99 -23.52
CA ARG A 600 -1.71 -16.92 -22.47
C ARG A 600 -1.60 -16.24 -21.11
N VAL A 601 -1.30 -14.95 -21.09
CA VAL A 601 -1.10 -14.16 -19.87
C VAL A 601 -2.38 -13.46 -19.45
N LEU A 602 -3.10 -12.86 -20.40
CA LEU A 602 -4.35 -12.11 -20.15
C LEU A 602 -5.64 -12.92 -20.41
N GLY A 603 -5.52 -14.17 -20.89
CA GLY A 603 -6.64 -15.06 -21.19
C GLY A 603 -7.72 -15.22 -20.11
N PRO A 604 -7.43 -15.17 -18.79
CA PRO A 604 -8.47 -15.18 -17.75
C PRO A 604 -9.51 -14.07 -17.91
N LEU A 605 -9.13 -12.91 -18.45
CA LEU A 605 -10.02 -11.75 -18.66
C LEU A 605 -11.10 -12.00 -19.72
N LYS A 606 -11.04 -13.09 -20.48
CA LYS A 606 -12.11 -13.49 -21.41
C LYS A 606 -13.31 -14.10 -20.69
N LEU A 607 -13.16 -14.49 -19.42
CA LEU A 607 -14.23 -15.02 -18.57
C LEU A 607 -15.04 -13.88 -17.94
N PRO A 608 -16.37 -13.99 -17.76
CA PRO A 608 -17.21 -12.91 -17.22
C PRO A 608 -16.74 -12.33 -15.88
N ASN A 609 -16.30 -13.19 -14.96
CA ASN A 609 -15.79 -12.79 -13.64
C ASN A 609 -14.26 -12.99 -13.54
N GLY A 610 -13.58 -12.99 -14.69
CA GLY A 610 -12.14 -13.25 -14.78
C GLY A 610 -11.31 -12.04 -14.35
N LYS A 611 -10.32 -12.26 -13.47
CA LYS A 611 -9.38 -11.24 -13.03
C LYS A 611 -7.92 -11.73 -13.13
N VAL A 612 -6.98 -10.81 -13.40
CA VAL A 612 -5.53 -11.04 -13.34
C VAL A 612 -4.88 -10.13 -12.28
N LYS A 613 -3.72 -10.50 -11.74
CA LYS A 613 -3.03 -9.64 -10.76
C LYS A 613 -2.42 -8.41 -11.44
N ARG A 614 -2.50 -7.23 -10.82
CA ARG A 614 -1.92 -5.97 -11.36
C ARG A 614 -0.49 -6.16 -11.89
N LYS A 615 0.41 -6.79 -11.13
CA LYS A 615 1.80 -7.05 -11.55
C LYS A 615 1.91 -7.86 -12.85
N GLN A 616 1.01 -8.83 -13.08
CA GLN A 616 0.95 -9.62 -14.31
C GLN A 616 0.40 -8.80 -15.48
N PHE A 617 -0.64 -7.98 -15.23
CA PHE A 617 -1.18 -7.08 -16.25
C PHE A 617 -0.15 -6.03 -16.70
N LEU A 618 0.55 -5.39 -15.76
CA LEU A 618 1.58 -4.39 -16.05
C LEU A 618 2.78 -4.95 -16.83
N ALA A 619 3.16 -6.20 -16.57
CA ALA A 619 4.25 -6.85 -17.29
C ALA A 619 3.90 -7.08 -18.78
N GLU A 620 2.64 -7.37 -19.07
CA GLU A 620 2.17 -7.64 -20.44
C GLU A 620 1.74 -6.37 -21.19
N PHE A 621 1.32 -5.30 -20.48
CA PHE A 621 0.61 -4.16 -21.06
C PHE A 621 1.33 -3.53 -22.26
N LYS A 622 2.65 -3.34 -22.16
CA LYS A 622 3.45 -2.69 -23.22
C LYS A 622 3.43 -3.48 -24.53
N GLU A 623 3.61 -4.80 -24.45
CA GLU A 623 3.58 -5.68 -25.62
C GLU A 623 2.15 -5.85 -26.15
N ALA A 624 1.16 -6.00 -25.26
CA ALA A 624 -0.24 -6.07 -25.63
C ALA A 624 -0.70 -4.81 -26.39
N ALA A 625 -0.40 -3.60 -25.88
CA ALA A 625 -0.75 -2.35 -26.55
C ALA A 625 -0.11 -2.20 -27.94
N GLN A 626 1.12 -2.70 -28.10
CA GLN A 626 1.83 -2.71 -29.39
C GLN A 626 1.24 -3.75 -30.36
N GLN A 627 0.94 -4.97 -29.91
CA GLN A 627 0.29 -6.00 -30.74
C GLN A 627 -1.15 -5.62 -31.12
N PHE A 628 -1.88 -4.90 -30.26
CA PHE A 628 -3.20 -4.35 -30.54
C PHE A 628 -3.17 -3.11 -31.45
N GLY A 629 -1.99 -2.56 -31.76
CA GLY A 629 -1.81 -1.38 -32.62
C GLY A 629 -2.22 -0.05 -31.97
N LEU A 630 -2.30 0.02 -30.64
CA LEU A 630 -2.79 1.17 -29.88
C LEU A 630 -1.72 2.25 -29.65
N GLY A 631 -0.44 1.90 -29.77
CA GLY A 631 0.68 2.82 -29.66
C GLY A 631 2.03 2.12 -29.84
N ASN A 632 3.10 2.90 -30.00
CA ASN A 632 4.46 2.35 -29.94
C ASN A 632 5.04 2.52 -28.53
N ALA A 633 5.65 1.46 -28.01
CA ALA A 633 6.45 1.45 -26.80
C ALA A 633 7.38 2.68 -26.65
N PHE A 634 7.34 3.38 -25.50
CA PHE A 634 8.38 4.36 -25.16
C PHE A 634 9.74 3.67 -24.90
N GLY A 635 10.83 4.42 -25.09
CA GLY A 635 12.21 3.97 -24.89
C GLY A 635 12.80 3.04 -25.97
N GLU A 636 12.01 2.50 -26.89
CA GLU A 636 12.50 1.57 -27.91
C GLU A 636 13.12 2.28 -29.13
N ASN A 637 14.45 2.18 -29.24
CA ASN A 637 15.17 2.59 -30.44
C ASN A 637 14.63 1.85 -31.68
N ASN A 638 14.13 2.59 -32.66
CA ASN A 638 13.42 2.05 -33.82
C ASN A 638 14.39 1.45 -34.86
N THR A 639 15.01 0.33 -34.51
CA THR A 639 16.02 -0.38 -35.31
C THR A 639 15.57 -1.79 -35.71
N SER A 640 14.32 -1.97 -36.16
CA SER A 640 13.89 -3.14 -36.98
C SER A 640 12.56 -2.98 -37.74
N VAL A 641 12.36 -1.87 -38.46
CA VAL A 641 11.31 -1.79 -39.51
C VAL A 641 11.95 -1.69 -40.89
N THR A 642 12.18 -2.82 -41.55
CA THR A 642 12.65 -2.87 -42.95
C THR A 642 12.15 -4.13 -43.67
N THR A 643 11.02 -3.98 -44.40
CA THR A 643 10.44 -5.00 -45.32
C THR A 643 9.81 -6.20 -44.59
N GLN A 644 8.53 -6.56 -44.79
CA GLN A 644 7.86 -6.74 -46.08
C GLN A 644 6.42 -6.23 -46.13
N ILE A 645 6.08 -5.49 -47.18
CA ILE A 645 4.68 -5.30 -47.61
C ILE A 645 4.37 -6.39 -48.64
N ALA A 646 3.67 -7.44 -48.20
CA ALA A 646 3.14 -8.47 -49.10
C ALA A 646 1.78 -8.02 -49.67
N SER A 647 1.69 -7.85 -50.98
CA SER A 647 0.51 -7.28 -51.64
C SER A 647 -0.73 -8.19 -51.57
N THR A 648 -1.85 -7.66 -51.09
CA THR A 648 -3.19 -8.20 -51.33
C THR A 648 -4.05 -7.19 -52.10
N THR A 649 -4.90 -7.68 -53.01
CA THR A 649 -5.48 -6.88 -54.09
C THR A 649 -6.84 -6.26 -53.70
N PRO A 650 -7.05 -4.93 -53.85
CA PRO A 650 -8.38 -4.34 -53.70
C PRO A 650 -9.30 -4.68 -54.88
N THR A 651 -10.48 -5.23 -54.61
CA THR A 651 -11.47 -5.53 -55.65
C THR A 651 -12.29 -4.30 -56.01
N THR A 652 -12.14 -3.77 -57.23
CA THR A 652 -12.93 -2.63 -57.76
C THR A 652 -14.44 -2.88 -57.72
N PRO A 653 -15.22 -1.80 -57.60
CA PRO A 653 -16.23 -1.57 -58.64
C PRO A 653 -16.27 -0.14 -59.22
N ASN A 654 -16.49 -0.09 -60.54
CA ASN A 654 -17.08 0.99 -61.34
C ASN A 654 -16.45 2.40 -61.37
N ALA A 655 -15.85 2.71 -62.52
CA ALA A 655 -15.36 4.03 -62.92
C ALA A 655 -16.47 5.04 -63.26
N ILE A 656 -16.11 6.34 -63.31
CA ILE A 656 -16.47 7.25 -64.41
C ILE A 656 -15.44 8.40 -64.57
N LYS A 657 -14.86 8.48 -65.78
CA LYS A 657 -14.28 9.63 -66.53
C LYS A 657 -13.59 10.81 -65.79
N GLN A 658 -12.30 11.03 -66.09
CA GLN A 658 -11.62 12.35 -66.02
C GLN A 658 -12.11 13.33 -67.12
N PRO A 659 -11.70 14.62 -67.04
CA PRO A 659 -10.78 15.12 -68.09
C PRO A 659 -9.68 16.13 -67.66
N ARG A 660 -8.42 15.66 -67.62
CA ARG A 660 -7.17 16.27 -68.16
C ARG A 660 -7.12 17.75 -68.65
N VAL A 661 -6.32 18.61 -67.98
CA VAL A 661 -5.50 19.75 -68.53
C VAL A 661 -4.26 19.92 -67.60
N VAL A 662 -3.00 19.57 -67.95
CA VAL A 662 -1.97 20.20 -68.83
C VAL A 662 -1.37 21.54 -68.33
N ASN A 663 -0.17 21.50 -67.69
CA ASN A 663 1.07 22.16 -68.16
C ASN A 663 2.33 21.87 -67.28
N ASN A 664 3.52 22.28 -67.76
CA ASN A 664 4.91 22.01 -67.28
C ASN A 664 5.73 23.35 -67.46
N PRO A 665 7.08 23.49 -67.33
CA PRO A 665 8.18 22.53 -67.00
C PRO A 665 9.40 23.04 -66.15
N SER A 666 10.41 22.15 -65.99
CA SER A 666 11.89 22.43 -65.91
C SER A 666 12.52 22.97 -64.60
N ILE A 667 13.81 22.81 -64.23
CA ILE A 667 15.03 22.00 -64.59
C ILE A 667 16.10 22.32 -63.48
N ALA A 668 17.09 21.51 -63.05
CA ALA A 668 17.42 20.08 -63.06
C ALA A 668 18.57 19.80 -62.02
N ASN A 669 19.25 18.64 -62.09
CA ASN A 669 20.37 18.21 -61.20
C ASN A 669 21.72 18.13 -62.00
N PRO A 670 22.94 17.89 -61.42
CA PRO A 670 23.44 16.49 -61.32
C PRO A 670 24.65 16.11 -60.36
N THR A 671 24.62 14.87 -59.83
CA THR A 671 25.73 13.87 -59.64
C THR A 671 26.93 14.05 -58.64
N ALA A 672 27.44 12.90 -58.12
CA ALA A 672 28.65 12.71 -57.27
C ALA A 672 29.79 11.95 -58.05
N PRO A 673 30.56 10.88 -57.63
CA PRO A 673 30.59 10.00 -56.42
C PRO A 673 32.01 9.47 -55.94
N ILE A 674 32.05 8.39 -55.10
CA ILE A 674 33.13 7.35 -54.89
C ILE A 674 34.27 7.57 -53.83
N ALA A 675 34.77 6.44 -53.24
CA ALA A 675 35.84 6.24 -52.21
C ALA A 675 36.86 5.13 -52.69
N PRO A 676 37.67 4.32 -51.91
CA PRO A 676 38.06 4.25 -50.46
C PRO A 676 39.58 3.85 -50.15
N ALA A 677 39.90 3.45 -48.89
CA ALA A 677 40.89 2.40 -48.42
C ALA A 677 42.36 2.67 -47.91
N ALA A 678 42.56 2.50 -46.58
CA ALA A 678 43.51 1.67 -45.74
C ALA A 678 45.07 1.46 -45.93
N GLN A 679 45.80 1.31 -44.77
CA GLN A 679 46.91 0.36 -44.39
C GLN A 679 48.30 0.84 -43.79
N SER A 680 48.55 0.49 -42.49
CA SER A 680 49.72 -0.16 -41.80
C SER A 680 51.21 0.35 -41.65
N VAL A 681 51.72 0.39 -40.37
CA VAL A 681 52.93 -0.28 -39.73
C VAL A 681 54.39 0.01 -40.27
N PRO A 682 55.49 0.27 -39.46
CA PRO A 682 56.17 -0.62 -38.45
C PRO A 682 56.93 0.05 -37.23
N ALA A 683 57.82 -0.68 -36.51
CA ALA A 683 58.49 -0.33 -35.20
C ALA A 683 59.91 -0.98 -34.98
N ALA A 684 60.62 -0.72 -33.82
CA ALA A 684 61.50 -1.65 -33.00
C ALA A 684 62.74 -1.04 -32.23
N THR A 685 63.32 -1.82 -31.26
CA THR A 685 64.68 -1.76 -30.57
C THR A 685 64.98 -0.69 -29.48
N ASP A 686 65.84 -0.84 -28.43
CA ASP A 686 66.51 -1.98 -27.71
C ASP A 686 67.15 -1.53 -26.32
N VAL A 687 67.75 -2.43 -25.51
CA VAL A 687 68.32 -2.22 -24.12
C VAL A 687 69.74 -2.84 -23.94
N PRO A 688 70.62 -2.46 -22.95
CA PRO A 688 71.06 -3.43 -21.88
C PRO A 688 71.74 -2.93 -20.53
N THR A 689 71.44 -3.65 -19.42
CA THR A 689 72.27 -4.17 -18.26
C THR A 689 73.37 -3.40 -17.44
N ALA A 690 73.39 -3.60 -16.10
CA ALA A 690 74.58 -3.91 -15.22
C ALA A 690 74.21 -4.26 -13.72
N VAL A 691 74.97 -5.13 -13.01
CA VAL A 691 74.74 -5.63 -11.60
C VAL A 691 76.09 -6.06 -10.94
N PRO A 692 76.40 -5.73 -9.65
CA PRO A 692 76.34 -6.65 -8.46
C PRO A 692 75.99 -5.90 -7.12
N ASP A 693 76.06 -6.37 -5.86
CA ASP A 693 76.51 -7.61 -5.16
C ASP A 693 75.84 -7.77 -3.75
N ALA A 694 76.15 -8.79 -2.93
CA ALA A 694 75.60 -9.07 -1.56
C ALA A 694 76.61 -9.87 -0.66
N PRO A 695 76.29 -10.52 0.51
CA PRO A 695 75.17 -10.49 1.50
C PRO A 695 75.72 -10.30 2.97
N PRO A 696 75.35 -11.02 4.07
CA PRO A 696 74.06 -11.51 4.64
C PRO A 696 73.78 -11.13 6.13
N ALA A 697 72.50 -11.02 6.55
CA ALA A 697 71.96 -11.39 7.90
C ALA A 697 70.44 -11.11 8.02
N THR A 698 69.72 -11.79 8.93
CA THR A 698 68.26 -11.70 9.17
C THR A 698 67.91 -11.57 10.67
N PRO A 699 66.65 -11.30 11.10
CA PRO A 699 65.47 -10.81 10.37
C PRO A 699 64.93 -9.45 10.92
N PRO A 700 64.04 -8.74 10.19
CA PRO A 700 63.39 -7.50 10.67
C PRO A 700 61.99 -7.72 11.27
N THR A 701 61.59 -6.80 12.16
CA THR A 701 60.18 -6.46 12.44
C THR A 701 59.89 -5.05 11.91
N GLY A 702 58.70 -4.81 11.34
CA GLY A 702 58.27 -3.49 10.88
C GLY A 702 57.35 -3.53 9.66
N ASN A 703 56.35 -2.65 9.63
CA ASN A 703 55.37 -2.55 8.54
C ASN A 703 55.99 -1.90 7.29
N PRO A 704 55.66 -2.36 6.07
CA PRO A 704 55.93 -1.63 4.83
C PRO A 704 54.82 -0.60 4.50
N PRO A 705 55.14 0.51 3.80
CA PRO A 705 54.17 1.46 3.27
C PRO A 705 53.66 1.06 1.86
N THR A 706 52.69 1.83 1.36
CA THR A 706 51.99 1.66 0.08
C THR A 706 52.85 1.86 -1.18
N VAL A 707 52.86 0.87 -2.08
CA VAL A 707 53.09 1.00 -3.54
C VAL A 707 52.29 -0.09 -4.27
N ALA A 708 51.79 0.19 -5.47
CA ALA A 708 51.11 -0.76 -6.37
C ALA A 708 51.40 -0.37 -7.85
N PRO A 709 51.07 -1.20 -8.86
CA PRO A 709 50.95 -2.67 -8.91
C PRO A 709 51.78 -3.31 -10.06
N SER A 710 52.04 -4.62 -9.98
CA SER A 710 52.18 -5.49 -11.18
C SER A 710 52.25 -6.98 -10.80
N GLY A 711 51.35 -7.80 -11.32
CA GLY A 711 51.37 -9.25 -11.17
C GLY A 711 50.00 -9.86 -11.37
N ASP A 712 49.86 -10.71 -12.39
CA ASP A 712 48.58 -11.36 -12.72
C ASP A 712 48.18 -12.33 -11.59
N VAL A 713 47.04 -12.06 -10.96
CA VAL A 713 46.39 -13.03 -10.07
C VAL A 713 45.65 -14.02 -10.98
N PRO A 714 45.86 -15.34 -10.83
CA PRO A 714 45.11 -16.31 -11.63
C PRO A 714 43.62 -16.25 -11.24
N ASP A 715 42.74 -16.27 -12.24
CA ASP A 715 41.29 -16.31 -12.02
C ASP A 715 40.93 -17.50 -11.13
N VAL A 716 40.43 -17.20 -9.93
CA VAL A 716 39.83 -18.18 -9.04
C VAL A 716 38.39 -18.36 -9.50
N GLU A 717 38.07 -19.51 -10.13
CA GLU A 717 36.68 -19.87 -10.42
C GLU A 717 35.90 -19.96 -9.10
N VAL A 718 35.14 -18.91 -8.78
CA VAL A 718 34.22 -18.90 -7.65
C VAL A 718 33.00 -19.73 -8.06
N THR A 719 32.93 -20.98 -7.59
CA THR A 719 31.73 -21.81 -7.73
C THR A 719 30.54 -21.08 -7.10
N PRO A 720 29.46 -20.77 -7.85
CA PRO A 720 28.30 -20.11 -7.28
C PRO A 720 27.55 -21.07 -6.34
N LEU A 721 27.18 -20.59 -5.16
CA LEU A 721 26.37 -21.35 -4.19
C LEU A 721 24.98 -21.65 -4.76
N THR A 722 24.51 -22.88 -4.58
CA THR A 722 23.15 -23.32 -4.96
C THR A 722 22.22 -23.34 -3.74
N PRO A 723 20.88 -23.39 -3.91
CA PRO A 723 19.94 -23.48 -2.79
C PRO A 723 20.13 -24.71 -1.87
N GLU A 724 20.79 -25.75 -2.39
CA GLU A 724 21.15 -26.99 -1.68
C GLU A 724 22.34 -26.79 -0.74
N ASP A 725 23.32 -25.92 -1.07
CA ASP A 725 24.50 -25.63 -0.23
C ASP A 725 24.14 -24.96 1.11
N PHE A 726 22.90 -24.50 1.27
CA PHE A 726 22.37 -23.95 2.52
C PHE A 726 21.64 -24.99 3.38
N ILE A 727 21.40 -26.21 2.88
CA ILE A 727 20.63 -27.25 3.58
C ILE A 727 21.58 -28.15 4.38
N HIS A 728 21.46 -28.12 5.72
CA HIS A 728 22.33 -28.87 6.63
C HIS A 728 21.52 -29.70 7.63
N THR A 729 22.13 -30.78 8.10
CA THR A 729 21.64 -31.60 9.21
C THR A 729 22.32 -31.14 10.49
N TRP A 730 21.60 -30.35 11.29
CA TRP A 730 22.10 -29.70 12.48
C TRP A 730 22.21 -30.68 13.65
N VAL A 731 23.31 -30.64 14.39
CA VAL A 731 23.71 -31.60 15.43
C VAL A 731 24.08 -30.85 16.71
N ASN A 732 23.68 -31.37 17.88
CA ASN A 732 24.00 -30.76 19.17
C ASN A 732 25.43 -31.09 19.64
N ASN A 733 25.89 -30.39 20.68
CA ASN A 733 27.23 -30.60 21.25
C ASN A 733 27.43 -31.98 21.92
N GLN A 734 26.38 -32.81 22.04
CA GLN A 734 26.48 -34.24 22.41
C GLN A 734 26.64 -35.18 21.20
N GLY A 735 26.44 -34.69 19.97
CA GLY A 735 26.49 -35.49 18.74
C GLY A 735 25.14 -36.09 18.30
N GLU A 736 24.03 -35.57 18.81
CA GLU A 736 22.66 -35.99 18.46
C GLU A 736 22.04 -35.06 17.41
N GLU A 737 21.30 -35.60 16.44
CA GLU A 737 20.63 -34.79 15.42
C GLU A 737 19.52 -33.92 16.02
N ILE A 738 19.61 -32.62 15.76
CA ILE A 738 18.59 -31.61 16.07
C ILE A 738 17.54 -31.65 14.97
N LEU A 739 17.85 -31.17 13.76
CA LEU A 739 16.96 -31.23 12.59
C LEU A 739 17.73 -31.03 11.29
N THR A 740 17.19 -31.50 10.17
CA THR A 740 17.64 -31.09 8.84
C THR A 740 16.85 -29.86 8.38
N ALA A 741 17.54 -28.75 8.11
CA ALA A 741 16.94 -27.43 7.85
C ALA A 741 17.88 -26.50 7.05
N ARG A 742 17.30 -25.52 6.35
CA ARG A 742 18.04 -24.50 5.59
C ARG A 742 18.63 -23.44 6.53
N PHE A 743 19.91 -23.14 6.42
CA PHE A 743 20.55 -21.95 7.01
C PHE A 743 19.93 -20.68 6.46
N MET A 744 19.49 -19.76 7.32
CA MET A 744 18.93 -18.47 6.92
C MET A 744 19.88 -17.30 7.26
N THR A 745 20.39 -17.26 8.50
CA THR A 745 21.30 -16.21 8.99
C THR A 745 21.85 -16.61 10.36
N VAL A 746 22.93 -15.96 10.78
CA VAL A 746 23.27 -15.83 12.22
C VAL A 746 22.52 -14.61 12.78
N THR A 747 22.13 -14.62 14.06
CA THR A 747 21.51 -13.49 14.77
C THR A 747 22.57 -12.53 15.33
N ARG A 748 22.18 -11.33 15.78
CA ARG A 748 23.08 -10.42 16.52
C ARG A 748 23.63 -11.02 17.83
N THR A 749 22.97 -12.04 18.40
CA THR A 749 23.44 -12.81 19.57
C THR A 749 24.44 -13.92 19.22
N GLY A 750 24.69 -14.17 17.92
CA GLY A 750 25.54 -15.26 17.44
C GLY A 750 24.81 -16.58 17.19
N ASP A 751 23.51 -16.67 17.45
CA ASP A 751 22.72 -17.90 17.31
C ASP A 751 22.34 -18.17 15.85
N VAL A 752 22.21 -19.44 15.47
CA VAL A 752 21.97 -19.83 14.08
C VAL A 752 20.49 -19.97 13.79
N ARG A 753 19.95 -19.14 12.89
CA ARG A 753 18.56 -19.20 12.47
C ARG A 753 18.41 -20.07 11.22
N VAL A 754 17.49 -21.03 11.29
CA VAL A 754 17.23 -22.02 10.23
C VAL A 754 15.74 -22.07 9.87
N GLU A 755 15.42 -22.45 8.63
CA GLU A 755 14.06 -22.65 8.10
C GLU A 755 13.76 -24.15 7.91
N LEU A 756 12.59 -24.59 8.38
CA LEU A 756 12.06 -25.93 8.06
C LEU A 756 11.70 -26.02 6.58
N LEU A 757 12.22 -27.04 5.91
CA LEU A 757 11.87 -27.36 4.53
C LEU A 757 10.47 -27.99 4.43
N PRO A 758 9.75 -27.82 3.30
CA PRO A 758 8.56 -28.60 3.02
C PRO A 758 8.87 -30.11 3.00
N ARG A 759 8.05 -30.89 3.72
CA ARG A 759 8.09 -32.36 3.75
C ARG A 759 6.90 -32.91 2.96
N GLN A 760 7.06 -34.09 2.38
CA GLN A 760 5.94 -34.91 1.89
C GLN A 760 5.43 -35.78 3.06
N TRP A 761 4.12 -35.73 3.30
CA TRP A 761 3.46 -36.36 4.44
C TRP A 761 2.43 -37.39 3.95
N SER A 762 2.47 -38.60 4.50
CA SER A 762 1.52 -39.67 4.18
C SER A 762 0.36 -39.68 5.18
N ILE A 763 -0.84 -39.34 4.71
CA ILE A 763 -2.03 -39.14 5.54
C ILE A 763 -3.12 -40.17 5.19
N GLY A 764 -3.50 -40.98 6.17
CA GLY A 764 -4.61 -41.94 6.12
C GLY A 764 -4.23 -43.32 6.66
N GLN A 765 -5.01 -43.84 7.60
CA GLN A 765 -4.82 -45.17 8.21
C GLN A 765 -5.26 -46.37 7.33
N ASN A 766 -5.64 -46.16 6.06
CA ASN A 766 -6.04 -47.23 5.14
C ASN A 766 -5.37 -47.04 3.77
N GLU A 767 -4.73 -48.09 3.24
CA GLU A 767 -4.04 -48.11 1.95
C GLU A 767 -4.94 -47.64 0.78
N ASP A 768 -6.25 -47.95 0.82
CA ASP A 768 -7.23 -47.52 -0.18
C ASP A 768 -7.49 -45.99 -0.21
N TYR A 769 -7.08 -45.24 0.83
CA TYR A 769 -7.44 -43.83 1.03
C TYR A 769 -6.25 -42.93 1.42
N GLN A 770 -5.01 -43.45 1.41
CA GLN A 770 -3.82 -42.66 1.70
C GLN A 770 -3.66 -41.50 0.71
N ARG A 771 -3.24 -40.34 1.24
CA ARG A 771 -2.99 -39.12 0.48
C ARG A 771 -1.62 -38.56 0.82
N GLU A 772 -0.84 -38.34 -0.22
CA GLU A 772 0.44 -37.65 -0.15
C GLU A 772 0.20 -36.14 -0.23
N VAL A 773 0.76 -35.40 0.73
CA VAL A 773 0.61 -33.94 0.84
C VAL A 773 1.99 -33.31 1.05
N THR A 774 2.36 -32.32 0.25
CA THR A 774 3.62 -31.56 0.46
C THR A 774 3.34 -30.24 1.16
N GLY A 775 4.06 -29.95 2.24
CA GLY A 775 3.91 -28.70 3.00
C GLY A 775 4.78 -28.63 4.27
N VAL A 776 4.68 -27.52 5.01
CA VAL A 776 5.50 -27.20 6.21
C VAL A 776 4.67 -27.36 7.49
N PHE A 777 5.23 -27.99 8.51
CA PHE A 777 4.57 -28.24 9.81
C PHE A 777 4.39 -26.97 10.66
N TRP A 778 3.18 -26.72 11.19
CA TRP A 778 2.85 -25.61 12.10
C TRP A 778 2.10 -26.11 13.36
N VAL A 779 2.29 -25.47 14.53
CA VAL A 779 1.72 -25.94 15.81
C VAL A 779 1.25 -24.79 16.72
N PHE A 780 -0.06 -24.77 17.06
CA PHE A 780 -0.59 -25.14 18.40
C PHE A 780 -2.02 -24.67 18.64
N THR A 781 -2.86 -25.53 19.23
CA THR A 781 -3.96 -25.11 20.15
C THR A 781 -4.22 -26.16 21.26
N GLY A 782 -3.70 -25.90 22.47
CA GLY A 782 -4.31 -26.28 23.75
C GLY A 782 -4.40 -27.76 24.19
N ASP A 783 -4.04 -27.98 25.47
CA ASP A 783 -4.36 -29.16 26.31
C ASP A 783 -3.75 -30.52 25.86
N PRO A 784 -2.67 -31.02 26.52
CA PRO A 784 -1.99 -32.29 26.18
C PRO A 784 -2.78 -33.56 26.56
N THR A 785 -4.09 -33.46 26.84
CA THR A 785 -4.95 -34.60 27.20
C THR A 785 -5.98 -34.97 26.11
N LYS A 786 -5.84 -34.42 24.90
CA LYS A 786 -6.77 -34.60 23.76
C LYS A 786 -6.00 -34.89 22.47
N ASP A 787 -6.60 -35.66 21.56
CA ASP A 787 -6.03 -35.93 20.24
C ASP A 787 -5.72 -34.62 19.49
N HIS A 788 -4.44 -34.43 19.16
CA HIS A 788 -3.97 -33.20 18.54
C HIS A 788 -4.25 -33.20 17.03
N LEU A 789 -4.84 -32.10 16.54
CA LEU A 789 -4.77 -31.74 15.12
C LEU A 789 -3.40 -31.11 14.86
N VAL A 790 -2.64 -31.70 13.94
CA VAL A 790 -1.42 -31.16 13.35
C VAL A 790 -1.81 -30.30 12.17
N ARG A 791 -1.24 -29.09 12.07
CA ARG A 791 -1.41 -28.22 10.90
C ARG A 791 -0.22 -28.39 9.96
N ILE A 792 -0.51 -28.60 8.68
CA ILE A 792 0.46 -28.49 7.59
C ILE A 792 0.08 -27.23 6.82
N GLY A 793 0.97 -26.25 6.78
CA GLY A 793 0.83 -25.01 6.01
C GLY A 793 1.55 -25.07 4.67
N ASP A 794 1.31 -24.06 3.83
CA ASP A 794 1.94 -23.90 2.51
C ASP A 794 1.72 -25.16 1.63
N VAL A 795 0.48 -25.66 1.58
CA VAL A 795 0.13 -27.00 1.09
C VAL A 795 -0.11 -27.04 -0.41
N SER A 796 0.67 -27.89 -1.08
CA SER A 796 0.49 -28.25 -2.49
C SER A 796 -0.25 -29.59 -2.62
N LEU A 797 -1.45 -29.56 -3.22
CA LEU A 797 -2.18 -30.74 -3.70
C LEU A 797 -2.27 -30.68 -5.24
N PRO A 798 -2.41 -31.81 -5.95
CA PRO A 798 -2.53 -31.82 -7.42
C PRO A 798 -3.70 -31.01 -7.98
N ASP A 799 -4.82 -30.95 -7.26
CA ASP A 799 -6.10 -30.43 -7.78
C ASP A 799 -6.48 -29.03 -7.24
N ALA A 800 -5.88 -28.56 -6.13
CA ALA A 800 -6.09 -27.23 -5.57
C ALA A 800 -5.02 -26.84 -4.54
N PRO A 801 -4.41 -25.64 -4.58
CA PRO A 801 -3.56 -25.16 -3.50
C PRO A 801 -4.41 -24.81 -2.26
N LEU A 802 -3.95 -25.22 -1.07
CA LEU A 802 -4.58 -24.89 0.21
C LEU A 802 -3.58 -24.15 1.10
N ASN A 803 -4.02 -23.06 1.74
CA ASN A 803 -3.16 -22.29 2.64
C ASN A 803 -2.67 -23.11 3.86
N TYR A 804 -3.46 -24.10 4.28
CA TYR A 804 -3.09 -25.16 5.22
C TYR A 804 -4.12 -26.31 5.17
N ILE A 805 -3.78 -27.45 5.78
CA ILE A 805 -4.73 -28.48 6.22
C ILE A 805 -4.52 -28.81 7.70
N ASP A 806 -5.60 -29.21 8.39
CA ASP A 806 -5.57 -29.71 9.77
C ASP A 806 -5.85 -31.22 9.76
N VAL A 807 -4.97 -32.00 10.37
CA VAL A 807 -4.95 -33.48 10.27
C VAL A 807 -4.80 -34.08 11.68
N PRO A 808 -5.63 -35.03 12.12
CA PRO A 808 -5.43 -35.72 13.40
C PRO A 808 -4.06 -36.42 13.42
N ARG A 809 -3.31 -36.30 14.52
CA ARG A 809 -1.97 -36.95 14.63
C ARG A 809 -2.03 -38.46 14.35
N SER A 810 -3.15 -39.10 14.70
CA SER A 810 -3.43 -40.51 14.45
C SER A 810 -3.64 -40.88 12.97
N GLU A 811 -3.85 -39.94 12.06
CA GLU A 811 -3.93 -40.19 10.61
C GLU A 811 -2.57 -40.14 9.90
N PHE A 812 -1.48 -39.76 10.58
CA PHE A 812 -0.13 -39.78 10.02
C PHE A 812 0.50 -41.17 10.09
N SER A 813 1.47 -41.45 9.23
CA SER A 813 2.32 -42.65 9.31
C SER A 813 3.08 -42.74 10.65
N GLU A 814 3.51 -43.94 11.06
CA GLU A 814 4.32 -44.11 12.29
C GLU A 814 5.63 -43.31 12.23
N GLU A 815 6.22 -43.17 11.04
CA GLU A 815 7.43 -42.38 10.81
C GLU A 815 7.16 -40.87 10.99
N ASP A 816 6.11 -40.35 10.35
CA ASP A 816 5.68 -38.95 10.51
C ASP A 816 5.34 -38.66 11.97
N GLN A 817 4.63 -39.54 12.68
CA GLN A 817 4.31 -39.38 14.10
C GLN A 817 5.55 -39.30 15.00
N ALA A 818 6.61 -40.05 14.67
CA ALA A 818 7.90 -40.00 15.35
C ALA A 818 8.68 -38.71 15.02
N TYR A 819 8.69 -38.29 13.75
CA TYR A 819 9.30 -37.02 13.31
C TYR A 819 8.63 -35.81 13.97
N LEU A 820 7.30 -35.80 14.04
CA LEU A 820 6.50 -34.81 14.78
C LEU A 820 6.89 -34.79 16.27
N GLN A 821 7.09 -35.96 16.88
CA GLN A 821 7.52 -36.07 18.29
C GLN A 821 8.97 -35.60 18.51
N HIS A 822 9.79 -35.61 17.48
CA HIS A 822 11.13 -35.03 17.52
C HIS A 822 11.06 -33.50 17.47
N LEU A 823 10.35 -32.92 16.50
CA LEU A 823 10.17 -31.46 16.38
C LEU A 823 9.52 -30.82 17.61
N GLU A 824 8.62 -31.53 18.31
CA GLU A 824 8.01 -31.07 19.56
C GLU A 824 9.01 -30.86 20.71
N LYS A 825 10.10 -31.65 20.77
CA LYS A 825 11.16 -31.47 21.77
C LYS A 825 11.98 -30.20 21.53
N LEU A 826 11.97 -29.70 20.30
CA LEU A 826 12.76 -28.57 19.83
C LEU A 826 12.01 -27.23 19.94
N VAL A 827 10.77 -27.22 20.45
CA VAL A 827 9.92 -26.02 20.54
C VAL A 827 10.56 -24.90 21.38
N SER A 828 11.46 -25.23 22.31
CA SER A 828 12.27 -24.24 23.04
C SER A 828 13.19 -23.40 22.16
N TYR A 829 13.55 -23.91 20.98
CA TYR A 829 14.37 -23.23 19.97
C TYR A 829 13.51 -22.60 18.84
N ALA A 830 12.17 -22.68 18.91
CA ALA A 830 11.27 -22.18 17.86
C ALA A 830 10.68 -20.80 18.21
N LYS A 831 10.78 -19.82 17.29
CA LYS A 831 10.02 -18.56 17.43
C LYS A 831 8.57 -18.76 16.99
N VAL A 832 7.73 -19.23 17.92
CA VAL A 832 6.29 -19.45 17.69
C VAL A 832 5.59 -18.12 17.42
N SER A 833 5.02 -17.94 16.22
CA SER A 833 4.20 -16.77 15.88
C SER A 833 2.82 -17.21 15.40
N LYS A 834 1.75 -16.73 16.06
CA LYS A 834 0.34 -17.05 15.75
C LYS A 834 0.08 -18.57 15.57
N GLY A 835 0.73 -19.42 16.36
CA GLY A 835 0.63 -20.89 16.29
C GLY A 835 1.32 -21.52 15.07
N ARG A 836 2.36 -20.86 14.54
CA ARG A 836 3.19 -21.37 13.44
C ARG A 836 4.66 -21.46 13.85
N VAL A 837 5.31 -22.54 13.43
CA VAL A 837 6.74 -22.82 13.66
C VAL A 837 7.36 -23.11 12.30
N ARG A 838 7.95 -22.09 11.66
CA ARG A 838 8.67 -22.23 10.39
C ARG A 838 10.18 -22.00 10.53
N TYR A 839 10.58 -21.32 11.61
CA TYR A 839 11.97 -20.99 11.89
C TYR A 839 12.37 -21.44 13.29
N TYR A 840 13.57 -21.99 13.40
CA TYR A 840 14.24 -22.29 14.65
C TYR A 840 15.47 -21.38 14.79
N THR A 841 15.76 -20.94 16.00
CA THR A 841 17.00 -20.26 16.39
C THR A 841 17.75 -21.22 17.30
N LEU A 842 18.80 -21.84 16.76
CA LEU A 842 19.64 -22.81 17.45
C LEU A 842 20.75 -22.04 18.20
N PRO A 843 20.81 -22.11 19.55
CA PRO A 843 21.83 -21.37 20.30
C PRO A 843 23.24 -21.81 19.91
N TRP A 844 24.16 -20.86 19.78
CA TRP A 844 25.51 -21.16 19.26
C TRP A 844 26.25 -22.20 20.10
N ASP A 845 26.09 -22.16 21.43
CA ASP A 845 26.71 -23.09 22.39
C ASP A 845 26.07 -24.49 22.41
N VAL A 846 24.84 -24.63 21.90
CA VAL A 846 24.14 -25.91 21.75
C VAL A 846 24.64 -26.69 20.53
N LEU A 847 25.14 -26.01 19.49
CA LEU A 847 25.62 -26.66 18.26
C LEU A 847 26.93 -27.43 18.42
N ALA A 848 27.10 -28.47 17.61
CA ALA A 848 28.37 -29.16 17.44
C ALA A 848 29.44 -28.24 16.83
N VAL A 849 30.72 -28.47 17.18
CA VAL A 849 31.86 -27.72 16.63
C VAL A 849 31.97 -27.87 15.09
N THR A 850 31.48 -28.99 14.54
CA THR A 850 31.36 -29.19 13.09
C THR A 850 30.39 -28.22 12.42
N ASP A 851 29.29 -27.89 13.10
CA ASP A 851 28.22 -27.05 12.58
C ASP A 851 28.56 -25.57 12.73
N GLN A 852 29.23 -25.22 13.83
CA GLN A 852 29.87 -23.93 14.01
C GLN A 852 30.89 -23.67 12.87
N GLN A 853 31.72 -24.67 12.53
CA GLN A 853 32.65 -24.57 11.41
C GLN A 853 31.94 -24.48 10.06
N TYR A 854 30.90 -25.28 9.81
CA TYR A 854 30.07 -25.19 8.60
C TYR A 854 29.47 -23.80 8.41
N VAL A 855 28.97 -23.16 9.49
CA VAL A 855 28.46 -21.78 9.41
C VAL A 855 29.56 -20.77 9.09
N TYR A 856 30.76 -20.89 9.69
CA TYR A 856 31.89 -20.03 9.30
C TYR A 856 32.31 -20.22 7.84
N ASP A 857 32.39 -21.47 7.37
CA ASP A 857 32.78 -21.80 6.00
C ASP A 857 31.74 -21.30 4.98
N LEU A 858 30.44 -21.44 5.30
CA LEU A 858 29.33 -20.95 4.49
C LEU A 858 29.28 -19.41 4.45
N LEU A 859 29.44 -18.72 5.59
CA LEU A 859 29.52 -17.25 5.63
C LEU A 859 30.72 -16.73 4.82
N ALA A 860 31.89 -17.37 4.96
CA ALA A 860 33.08 -17.04 4.19
C ALA A 860 32.99 -17.46 2.71
N ALA A 861 32.00 -18.26 2.31
CA ALA A 861 31.67 -18.53 0.90
C ALA A 861 30.69 -17.48 0.36
N ILE A 862 29.69 -17.08 1.14
CA ILE A 862 28.74 -16.00 0.81
C ILE A 862 29.50 -14.67 0.59
N GLU A 863 30.42 -14.31 1.49
CA GLU A 863 31.28 -13.11 1.37
C GLU A 863 32.09 -13.09 0.06
N LYS A 864 32.59 -14.24 -0.38
CA LYS A 864 33.35 -14.38 -1.64
C LYS A 864 32.47 -14.45 -2.89
N ALA A 865 31.19 -14.81 -2.73
CA ALA A 865 30.22 -14.87 -3.81
C ALA A 865 29.51 -13.53 -4.05
N GLN A 866 29.60 -12.58 -3.12
CA GLN A 866 29.12 -11.21 -3.34
C GLN A 866 30.03 -10.48 -4.35
N PRO A 867 29.47 -9.80 -5.37
CA PRO A 867 30.26 -9.03 -6.31
C PRO A 867 30.91 -7.84 -5.60
N GLN A 868 32.25 -7.82 -5.58
CA GLN A 868 33.03 -6.72 -5.02
C GLN A 868 32.84 -5.46 -5.88
N VAL A 869 31.91 -4.58 -5.48
CA VAL A 869 31.63 -3.30 -6.14
C VAL A 869 32.86 -2.40 -6.01
N THR A 870 33.73 -2.51 -6.99
CA THR A 870 35.00 -1.78 -7.09
C THR A 870 34.97 -0.89 -8.32
N GLU A 871 34.01 0.05 -8.34
CA GLU A 871 34.04 1.13 -9.32
C GLU A 871 35.33 1.96 -9.12
N PRO A 872 36.17 2.11 -10.17
CA PRO A 872 37.33 2.97 -10.07
C PRO A 872 36.88 4.43 -10.09
N LEU A 873 37.16 5.17 -9.01
CA LEU A 873 36.96 6.62 -8.91
C LEU A 873 37.35 7.33 -10.21
N PRO A 874 36.46 8.13 -10.83
CA PRO A 874 36.80 8.87 -12.04
C PRO A 874 37.99 9.80 -11.76
N PRO A 875 38.96 9.91 -12.67
CA PRO A 875 40.16 10.71 -12.45
C PRO A 875 39.80 12.18 -12.26
N ALA A 876 40.21 12.75 -11.14
CA ALA A 876 39.89 14.13 -10.78
C ALA A 876 40.27 15.12 -11.89
N LEU A 877 39.29 15.92 -12.31
CA LEU A 877 39.50 16.98 -13.31
C LEU A 877 40.54 17.99 -12.78
N PRO A 878 41.52 18.40 -13.61
CA PRO A 878 42.51 19.38 -13.20
C PRO A 878 41.86 20.74 -12.94
N SER A 879 42.22 21.38 -11.82
CA SER A 879 41.64 22.65 -11.39
C SER A 879 42.17 23.83 -12.23
N GLU A 880 41.45 24.18 -13.29
CA GLU A 880 41.71 25.42 -14.02
C GLU A 880 41.48 26.63 -13.11
N THR A 881 42.53 27.42 -12.89
CA THR A 881 42.50 28.59 -12.01
C THR A 881 42.01 29.81 -12.81
N PRO A 882 40.90 30.48 -12.42
CA PRO A 882 40.38 31.62 -13.19
C PRO A 882 41.37 32.81 -13.15
N PRO A 883 41.51 33.57 -14.26
CA PRO A 883 42.50 34.64 -14.36
C PRO A 883 42.11 35.88 -13.54
N VAL A 884 43.10 36.51 -12.90
CA VAL A 884 42.90 37.69 -12.05
C VAL A 884 42.69 38.96 -12.89
N ALA A 885 41.51 39.57 -12.74
CA ALA A 885 41.19 40.95 -13.10
C ALA A 885 40.12 41.47 -12.12
N GLY A 886 40.08 42.73 -11.69
CA GLY A 886 40.99 43.86 -11.82
C GLY A 886 40.55 44.94 -10.81
N GLY A 887 41.47 45.79 -10.32
CA GLY A 887 41.16 46.69 -9.19
C GLY A 887 40.10 47.76 -9.47
N PRO A 888 39.29 48.18 -8.48
CA PRO A 888 38.23 49.17 -8.67
C PRO A 888 38.78 50.60 -8.86
N PRO A 889 38.10 51.45 -9.65
CA PRO A 889 38.48 52.84 -9.83
C PRO A 889 38.10 53.72 -8.62
N GLN A 890 38.86 54.80 -8.43
CA GLN A 890 38.59 55.82 -7.42
C GLN A 890 37.39 56.70 -7.82
N GLN A 891 36.62 57.18 -6.84
CA GLN A 891 35.62 58.24 -7.04
C GLN A 891 36.10 59.57 -6.45
N GLU A 892 35.94 60.65 -7.20
CA GLU A 892 36.19 62.02 -6.76
C GLU A 892 34.95 62.60 -6.04
N GLY A 893 35.16 63.46 -5.03
CA GLY A 893 34.08 64.09 -4.26
C GLY A 893 33.87 65.58 -4.59
N PRO A 894 32.64 66.12 -4.49
CA PRO A 894 32.35 67.54 -4.63
C PRO A 894 32.47 68.33 -3.29
N PRO A 895 32.60 69.66 -3.32
CA PRO A 895 32.93 70.51 -2.16
C PRO A 895 31.72 71.01 -1.35
N ALA A 896 32.01 71.67 -0.22
CA ALA A 896 31.03 72.22 0.72
C ALA A 896 30.88 73.76 0.64
N ASP A 897 29.73 74.26 1.11
CA ASP A 897 29.56 75.64 1.59
C ASP A 897 28.43 75.74 2.65
N LEU A 898 28.38 76.84 3.41
CA LEU A 898 27.61 77.05 4.66
C LEU A 898 26.45 78.10 4.46
N PRO A 899 25.59 78.51 5.44
CA PRO A 899 25.74 78.47 6.92
C PRO A 899 24.39 78.19 7.71
N PRO A 900 24.03 78.73 8.92
CA PRO A 900 23.50 77.88 10.01
C PRO A 900 22.13 78.30 10.63
N GLY A 901 21.61 77.54 11.61
CA GLY A 901 20.53 78.01 12.50
C GLY A 901 19.87 77.00 13.46
N ASP A 902 20.37 76.95 14.71
CA ASP A 902 19.69 76.71 16.02
C ASP A 902 18.68 75.54 16.27
N PRO A 903 18.41 75.16 17.55
CA PRO A 903 18.13 73.75 17.89
C PRO A 903 16.77 73.43 18.58
N THR A 904 16.46 72.12 18.63
CA THR A 904 15.49 71.43 19.55
C THR A 904 13.98 71.75 19.39
N PRO A 905 13.03 70.94 19.93
CA PRO A 905 13.17 69.79 20.84
C PRO A 905 12.49 68.46 20.46
N GLU A 906 12.75 67.47 21.32
CA GLU A 906 12.04 66.23 21.66
C GLU A 906 10.69 65.89 20.97
N GLY A 907 10.58 64.64 20.50
CA GLY A 907 9.31 64.00 20.12
C GLY A 907 9.30 62.52 20.52
N VAL A 908 8.40 62.13 21.41
CA VAL A 908 8.27 60.76 21.93
C VAL A 908 7.50 59.88 20.93
N ILE A 909 8.04 58.69 20.61
CA ILE A 909 7.34 57.66 19.83
C ILE A 909 6.65 56.67 20.81
N PRO A 910 5.34 56.43 20.69
CA PRO A 910 4.61 55.53 21.58
C PRO A 910 4.78 54.05 21.21
N GLN A 911 4.63 53.17 22.20
CA GLN A 911 4.58 51.72 21.99
C GLN A 911 3.21 51.28 21.43
N PRO A 912 3.15 50.22 20.59
CA PRO A 912 1.89 49.62 20.16
C PRO A 912 1.22 48.84 21.32
N GLY A 913 -0.11 48.92 21.40
CA GLY A 913 -0.90 48.14 22.36
C GLY A 913 -1.22 46.72 21.87
N PRO A 914 -1.68 45.82 22.77
CA PRO A 914 -2.02 44.44 22.41
C PRO A 914 -3.24 44.35 21.49
N PRO A 915 -3.36 43.29 20.66
CA PRO A 915 -4.45 43.12 19.71
C PRO A 915 -5.80 42.87 20.40
N GLN A 916 -6.88 43.35 19.77
CA GLN A 916 -8.26 43.09 20.21
C GLN A 916 -8.82 41.81 19.57
N ALA A 917 -9.51 41.00 20.35
CA ALA A 917 -10.18 39.79 19.85
C ALA A 917 -11.46 40.13 19.03
N PRO A 918 -11.79 39.35 17.98
CA PRO A 918 -13.00 39.55 17.19
C PRO A 918 -14.28 39.19 17.97
N PRO A 919 -15.42 39.83 17.65
CA PRO A 919 -16.66 39.63 18.40
C PRO A 919 -17.34 38.29 18.08
N ARG A 920 -17.72 37.54 19.13
CA ARG A 920 -18.60 36.38 19.01
C ARG A 920 -19.98 36.81 18.48
N ARG A 921 -20.52 36.08 17.50
CA ARG A 921 -21.97 36.02 17.28
C ARG A 921 -22.56 34.92 18.17
N GLN A 922 -23.76 35.16 18.71
CA GLN A 922 -24.61 34.11 19.27
C GLN A 922 -25.62 33.65 18.21
N PRO A 923 -26.15 32.42 18.31
CA PRO A 923 -27.21 31.94 17.43
C PRO A 923 -28.56 32.54 17.81
N ASP A 924 -29.43 32.70 16.82
CA ASP A 924 -30.89 32.79 16.99
C ASP A 924 -31.53 31.41 16.68
N TYR A 925 -32.75 31.21 17.17
CA TYR A 925 -33.53 29.95 17.11
C TYR A 925 -34.16 29.66 15.75
#